data_AF-A0A2R6N289-F1
#
_entry.id   AF-A0A2R6N289-F1
#
_cell.length_a   1.000
_cell.length_b   1.000
_cell.length_c   1.000
_cell.angle_alpha   90.00
_cell.angle_beta   90.00
_cell.angle_gamma   90.00
#
_symmetry.space_group_name_H-M   'P 1'
#
loop_
_entity.id
_entity.type
_entity.pdbx_description
1 polymer ?
#
loop_
_entity_poly.entity_id
_entity_poly.type
_entity_poly.pdbx_seq_one_letter_code
_entity_poly.pdbx_strand_id
1 'polypeptide(L)'
;MSVDGEEHGFVRDDNGNTHFVQIGEFIDTVVEEDGDGYDGYEVLCFGRDDQETKFRPIDQVIRHEIEEQLYEIETAYGRNLKVTASHSVFVYRDGDVELARGADIEPGDEVVAPRSLPLQDGGDSERIDLLAELIDCADEFDCEVYARGDGVEEMYKAKVRQAYTDGGAADAVNRVESRIDAPDGVWTHLRNRREEADLTLQDVCETIGVSQPITISEWERGQNRPTVSNFRQYCETVGAPTAELMEEVTIVDSLLDQRWSNQYNGAPSNQVRDYVRVSKLDESDIELIPDDAEIELTPEHYADHGIDRYVEVDDVLLDLMGFWVAEGSCSPRNGIRLAMGANNDPLIEKYRDAFNDVFGIPAKYSEYENRVGEVKLVNRVAALAWQHVFGCDAGSAGDKSIPDLVFNTDRSEQRAFLRGYLLGDGTVTDSKVAWSTSSRDLASGLLYLLSANEVVASHSVTPAPDLSDTQNEDSSIQTRLDRHTVSVSARSDLARLRDVWIHHPNGDAIQSKVQEGYDNEGTRKYREVSDDLIAIEVRSVSEVEPSSKYVYDFSVEHDENFIAGMGGICAHNTDADVDGAHIRTLLLTFFYRHMRPLLEHGHVYATRPPLYRIRYRGETYDAMTEEERDRIIAEQCDGSADQVQRFKGLGEMNPTQLWETTMNPETRYLKQITVEDAAAADKMFSVLMGDAVEPRKEFIKDHAPEAEWVDI
;
A
#
# COMPACT_ATOMS: atom_id res chain seq x y z
N MET A 1 -23.28 -4.74 -10.27
CA MET A 1 -22.47 -5.48 -9.30
C MET A 1 -21.27 -4.62 -9.02
N SER A 2 -21.32 -3.86 -7.93
CA SER A 2 -20.27 -2.97 -7.45
C SER A 2 -20.61 -2.47 -6.05
N VAL A 3 -19.59 -1.94 -5.38
CA VAL A 3 -19.67 -1.21 -4.11
C VAL A 3 -19.61 0.31 -4.33
N ASP A 4 -20.05 1.07 -3.33
CA ASP A 4 -19.91 2.53 -3.33
C ASP A 4 -18.44 2.96 -3.18
N GLY A 5 -18.08 4.12 -3.72
CA GLY A 5 -16.68 4.60 -3.73
C GLY A 5 -16.12 4.93 -2.35
N GLU A 6 -16.96 5.29 -1.38
CA GLU A 6 -16.54 5.58 0.00
C GLU A 6 -16.23 4.30 0.79
N GLU A 7 -16.45 3.11 0.25
CA GLU A 7 -16.20 1.89 0.99
C GLU A 7 -14.71 1.61 1.12
N HIS A 8 -14.32 1.19 2.33
CA HIS A 8 -12.93 0.91 2.64
C HIS A 8 -12.54 -0.51 2.28
N GLY A 9 -11.29 -0.69 1.88
CA GLY A 9 -10.68 -2.01 1.68
C GLY A 9 -9.19 -1.96 2.00
N PHE A 10 -8.55 -3.13 1.89
CA PHE A 10 -7.09 -3.23 1.91
C PHE A 10 -6.60 -3.69 0.55
N VAL A 11 -5.62 -2.97 0.03
CA VAL A 11 -4.78 -3.39 -1.09
C VAL A 11 -3.34 -3.55 -0.61
N ARG A 12 -2.54 -4.33 -1.30
CA ARG A 12 -1.12 -4.54 -1.01
C ARG A 12 -0.31 -4.32 -2.27
N ASP A 13 0.74 -3.51 -2.18
CA ASP A 13 1.64 -3.22 -3.31
C ASP A 13 2.66 -4.35 -3.58
N ASP A 14 3.44 -4.21 -4.65
CA ASP A 14 4.51 -5.15 -5.02
C ASP A 14 5.64 -5.28 -3.98
N ASN A 15 5.80 -4.26 -3.12
CA ASN A 15 6.77 -4.27 -2.03
C ASN A 15 6.25 -5.02 -0.80
N GLY A 16 4.98 -5.42 -0.79
CA GLY A 16 4.31 -6.07 0.32
C GLY A 16 3.70 -5.12 1.35
N ASN A 17 3.70 -3.82 1.08
CA ASN A 17 3.07 -2.80 1.92
C ASN A 17 1.56 -2.83 1.73
N THR A 18 0.85 -2.89 2.86
CA THR A 18 -0.61 -2.90 2.92
C THR A 18 -1.12 -1.46 3.06
N HIS A 19 -2.04 -1.07 2.19
CA HIS A 19 -2.65 0.25 2.15
C HIS A 19 -4.14 0.20 2.50
N PHE A 20 -4.55 1.04 3.44
CA PHE A 20 -5.95 1.21 3.80
C PHE A 20 -6.59 2.27 2.91
N VAL A 21 -7.42 1.83 1.96
CA VAL A 21 -7.92 2.69 0.88
C VAL A 21 -9.42 2.87 0.92
N GLN A 22 -9.90 4.04 0.44
CA GLN A 22 -11.24 4.14 -0.12
C GLN A 22 -11.19 3.54 -1.54
N ILE A 23 -12.05 2.56 -1.81
CA ILE A 23 -12.02 1.77 -3.04
C ILE A 23 -12.21 2.67 -4.28
N GLY A 24 -13.10 3.65 -4.19
CA GLY A 24 -13.35 4.57 -5.29
C GLY A 24 -12.14 5.44 -5.64
N GLU A 25 -11.48 6.00 -4.62
CA GLU A 25 -10.27 6.83 -4.80
C GLU A 25 -9.13 6.01 -5.41
N PHE A 26 -8.86 4.82 -4.87
CA PHE A 26 -7.83 3.92 -5.41
C PHE A 26 -8.09 3.58 -6.88
N ILE A 27 -9.31 3.13 -7.21
CA ILE A 27 -9.63 2.75 -8.59
C ILE A 27 -9.64 3.97 -9.53
N ASP A 28 -10.13 5.14 -9.08
CA ASP A 28 -10.08 6.35 -9.90
C ASP A 28 -8.64 6.76 -10.21
N THR A 29 -7.72 6.71 -9.24
CA THR A 29 -6.29 6.97 -9.49
C THR A 29 -5.72 6.02 -10.54
N VAL A 30 -5.94 4.72 -10.36
CA VAL A 30 -5.48 3.69 -11.31
C VAL A 30 -6.03 3.90 -12.71
N VAL A 31 -7.32 4.23 -12.83
CA VAL A 31 -7.97 4.47 -14.12
C VAL A 31 -7.51 5.79 -14.77
N GLU A 32 -7.16 6.80 -13.97
CA GLU A 32 -6.59 8.06 -14.47
C GLU A 32 -5.15 7.90 -15.00
N GLU A 33 -4.43 6.86 -14.55
CA GLU A 33 -3.08 6.50 -15.01
C GLU A 33 -3.07 5.55 -16.21
N ASP A 34 -4.08 5.63 -17.10
CA ASP A 34 -4.25 4.76 -18.28
C ASP A 34 -4.38 3.26 -17.90
N GLY A 35 -4.97 2.93 -16.74
CA GLY A 35 -5.38 1.55 -16.40
C GLY A 35 -4.25 0.57 -16.08
N ASP A 36 -2.98 0.92 -16.26
CA ASP A 36 -1.83 0.04 -15.96
C ASP A 36 -1.36 0.17 -14.48
N GLY A 37 -2.01 1.01 -13.66
CA GLY A 37 -1.58 1.34 -12.29
C GLY A 37 -1.88 0.29 -11.21
N TYR A 38 -2.62 -0.79 -11.53
CA TYR A 38 -2.93 -1.86 -10.58
C TYR A 38 -2.04 -3.11 -10.74
N ASP A 39 -1.17 -3.14 -11.75
CA ASP A 39 -0.25 -4.25 -11.95
C ASP A 39 0.59 -4.46 -10.68
N GLY A 40 0.62 -5.70 -10.18
CA GLY A 40 1.34 -6.06 -8.96
C GLY A 40 0.57 -5.88 -7.65
N TYR A 41 -0.56 -5.16 -7.66
CA TYR A 41 -1.39 -5.03 -6.48
C TYR A 41 -2.19 -6.30 -6.17
N GLU A 42 -2.29 -6.59 -4.88
CA GLU A 42 -3.20 -7.59 -4.34
C GLU A 42 -4.33 -6.92 -3.54
N VAL A 43 -5.51 -7.54 -3.49
CA VAL A 43 -6.64 -7.10 -2.64
C VAL A 43 -6.93 -8.13 -1.56
N LEU A 44 -7.33 -7.65 -0.38
CA LEU A 44 -7.75 -8.52 0.71
C LEU A 44 -9.07 -9.24 0.36
N CYS A 45 -9.05 -10.57 0.48
CA CYS A 45 -10.16 -11.46 0.22
C CYS A 45 -10.18 -12.63 1.23
N PHE A 46 -11.03 -13.62 1.00
CA PHE A 46 -10.95 -14.92 1.68
C PHE A 46 -10.96 -16.07 0.68
N GLY A 47 -10.34 -17.19 1.03
CA GLY A 47 -10.36 -18.36 0.17
C GLY A 47 -11.69 -19.10 0.23
N ARG A 48 -12.29 -19.38 -0.93
CA ARG A 48 -13.59 -20.07 -0.96
C ARG A 48 -13.53 -21.52 -0.48
N ASP A 49 -12.38 -22.16 -0.64
CA ASP A 49 -12.16 -23.56 -0.27
C ASP A 49 -11.66 -23.73 1.18
N ASP A 50 -10.78 -22.85 1.65
CA ASP A 50 -10.14 -22.93 2.98
C ASP A 50 -10.72 -21.97 4.02
N GLN A 51 -11.48 -20.96 3.58
CA GLN A 51 -12.09 -19.93 4.44
C GLN A 51 -11.07 -19.12 5.26
N GLU A 52 -9.83 -19.03 4.76
CA GLU A 52 -8.75 -18.22 5.31
C GLU A 52 -8.74 -16.84 4.66
N THR A 53 -8.51 -15.77 5.43
CA THR A 53 -8.34 -14.42 4.88
C THR A 53 -6.93 -14.28 4.30
N LYS A 54 -6.81 -13.69 3.09
CA LYS A 54 -5.54 -13.57 2.35
C LYS A 54 -5.58 -12.45 1.32
N PHE A 55 -4.40 -12.04 0.88
CA PHE A 55 -4.26 -11.13 -0.26
C PHE A 55 -4.17 -11.94 -1.54
N ARG A 56 -4.81 -11.46 -2.60
CA ARG A 56 -4.80 -12.07 -3.93
C ARG A 56 -4.60 -11.02 -5.02
N PRO A 57 -3.89 -11.35 -6.11
CA PRO A 57 -3.70 -10.42 -7.22
C PRO A 57 -5.02 -9.86 -7.75
N ILE A 58 -4.99 -8.56 -8.07
CA ILE A 58 -6.07 -7.88 -8.77
C ILE A 58 -5.89 -8.15 -10.27
N ASP A 59 -6.86 -8.83 -10.88
CA ASP A 59 -6.86 -9.11 -12.32
C ASP A 59 -7.33 -7.88 -13.12
N GLN A 60 -8.25 -7.09 -12.55
CA GLN A 60 -8.83 -5.91 -13.18
C GLN A 60 -9.48 -5.00 -12.12
N VAL A 61 -9.39 -3.69 -12.31
CA VAL A 61 -10.23 -2.72 -11.59
C VAL A 61 -11.40 -2.27 -12.46
N ILE A 62 -12.58 -2.12 -11.86
CA ILE A 62 -13.81 -1.82 -12.59
C ILE A 62 -14.44 -0.54 -12.04
N ARG A 63 -14.77 0.40 -12.93
CA ARG A 63 -15.53 1.62 -12.64
C ARG A 63 -16.68 1.76 -13.62
N HIS A 64 -17.91 1.96 -13.12
CA HIS A 64 -19.06 2.22 -13.99
C HIS A 64 -20.05 3.22 -13.39
N GLU A 65 -20.82 3.89 -14.25
CA GLU A 65 -21.89 4.78 -13.80
C GLU A 65 -23.00 3.97 -13.12
N ILE A 66 -23.50 4.48 -11.99
CA ILE A 66 -24.56 3.81 -11.26
C ILE A 66 -25.90 3.88 -12.03
N GLU A 67 -26.45 2.71 -12.38
CA GLU A 67 -27.73 2.58 -13.11
C GLU A 67 -28.84 1.93 -12.26
N GLU A 68 -28.52 1.47 -11.05
CA GLU A 68 -29.43 0.74 -10.16
C GLU A 68 -29.42 1.32 -8.74
N GLN A 69 -30.38 0.89 -7.91
CA GLN A 69 -30.45 1.32 -6.50
C GLN A 69 -29.23 0.83 -5.71
N LEU A 70 -28.79 1.65 -4.75
CA LEU A 70 -27.73 1.32 -3.80
C LEU A 70 -28.35 0.99 -2.45
N TYR A 71 -27.91 -0.11 -1.82
CA TYR A 71 -28.38 -0.57 -0.52
C TYR A 71 -27.22 -0.58 0.47
N GLU A 72 -27.43 0.01 1.65
CA GLU A 72 -26.54 -0.12 2.80
C GLU A 72 -27.00 -1.29 3.68
N ILE A 73 -26.13 -2.28 3.84
CA ILE A 73 -26.32 -3.41 4.75
C ILE A 73 -25.60 -3.09 6.06
N GLU A 74 -26.31 -2.96 7.17
CA GLU A 74 -25.73 -2.72 8.50
C GLU A 74 -25.92 -3.94 9.41
N THR A 75 -24.85 -4.40 10.03
CA THR A 75 -24.82 -5.58 10.90
C THR A 75 -25.03 -5.25 12.38
N ALA A 76 -25.28 -6.26 13.21
CA ALA A 76 -25.43 -6.14 14.66
C ALA A 76 -24.17 -5.60 15.39
N TYR A 77 -23.00 -5.68 14.76
CA TYR A 77 -21.74 -5.09 15.25
C TYR A 77 -21.44 -3.72 14.64
N GLY A 78 -22.34 -3.16 13.85
CA GLY A 78 -22.16 -1.85 13.21
C GLY A 78 -21.17 -1.85 12.05
N ARG A 79 -20.76 -3.04 11.57
CA ARG A 79 -20.11 -3.16 10.26
C ARG A 79 -21.14 -2.90 9.17
N ASN A 80 -20.75 -2.20 8.13
CA ASN A 80 -21.63 -1.90 7.01
C ASN A 80 -20.92 -1.97 5.66
N LEU A 81 -21.72 -2.14 4.61
CA LEU A 81 -21.28 -2.12 3.23
C LEU A 81 -22.43 -1.61 2.36
N LYS A 82 -22.16 -0.58 1.53
CA LYS A 82 -23.06 -0.12 0.48
C LYS A 82 -22.79 -0.86 -0.82
N VAL A 83 -23.80 -1.54 -1.32
CA VAL A 83 -23.72 -2.37 -2.53
C VAL A 83 -24.85 -2.04 -3.50
N THR A 84 -24.57 -2.15 -4.79
CA THR A 84 -25.63 -2.07 -5.81
C THR A 84 -26.61 -3.24 -5.70
N ALA A 85 -27.86 -3.04 -6.13
CA ALA A 85 -28.93 -4.04 -6.04
C ALA A 85 -28.53 -5.43 -6.54
N SER A 86 -27.77 -5.50 -7.62
CA SER A 86 -27.30 -6.74 -8.23
C SER A 86 -26.05 -7.36 -7.59
N HIS A 87 -25.25 -6.59 -6.83
CA HIS A 87 -23.99 -7.07 -6.27
C HIS A 87 -24.23 -8.09 -5.16
N SER A 88 -23.45 -9.17 -5.14
CA SER A 88 -23.65 -10.27 -4.20
C SER A 88 -22.70 -10.16 -3.02
N VAL A 89 -23.23 -10.42 -1.82
CA VAL A 89 -22.44 -10.60 -0.60
C VAL A 89 -22.55 -12.05 -0.15
N PHE A 90 -21.60 -12.48 0.68
CA PHE A 90 -21.62 -13.82 1.24
C PHE A 90 -22.52 -13.87 2.48
N VAL A 91 -23.42 -14.84 2.53
CA VAL A 91 -24.31 -15.12 3.65
C VAL A 91 -24.09 -16.53 4.17
N TYR A 92 -24.24 -16.73 5.48
CA TYR A 92 -24.11 -18.02 6.12
C TYR A 92 -25.49 -18.62 6.43
N ARG A 93 -25.83 -19.73 5.77
CA ARG A 93 -27.14 -20.39 5.90
C ARG A 93 -26.94 -21.90 6.02
N ASP A 94 -27.63 -22.51 6.97
CA ASP A 94 -27.64 -23.97 7.19
C ASP A 94 -26.25 -24.65 7.33
N GLY A 95 -25.20 -23.88 7.68
CA GLY A 95 -23.84 -24.38 7.85
C GLY A 95 -22.92 -24.12 6.65
N ASP A 96 -23.44 -23.51 5.59
CA ASP A 96 -22.73 -23.24 4.34
C ASP A 96 -22.66 -21.74 4.04
N VAL A 97 -21.61 -21.34 3.32
CA VAL A 97 -21.43 -19.97 2.81
C VAL A 97 -22.02 -19.90 1.40
N GLU A 98 -23.03 -19.05 1.22
CA GLU A 98 -23.78 -18.87 -0.02
C GLU A 98 -23.73 -17.41 -0.49
N LEU A 99 -24.11 -17.16 -1.75
CA LEU A 99 -24.25 -15.81 -2.29
C LEU A 99 -25.69 -15.32 -2.17
N ALA A 100 -25.85 -14.06 -1.77
CA ALA A 100 -27.11 -13.35 -1.83
C ALA A 100 -26.90 -11.94 -2.39
N ARG A 101 -27.79 -11.52 -3.30
CA ARG A 101 -27.72 -10.18 -3.91
C ARG A 101 -28.10 -9.12 -2.89
N GLY A 102 -27.55 -7.91 -3.01
CA GLY A 102 -27.84 -6.80 -2.11
C GLY A 102 -29.35 -6.53 -1.97
N ALA A 103 -30.11 -6.62 -3.06
CA ALA A 103 -31.56 -6.47 -3.04
C ALA A 103 -32.33 -7.63 -2.37
N ASP A 104 -31.70 -8.78 -2.18
CA ASP A 104 -32.29 -9.97 -1.56
C ASP A 104 -31.90 -10.10 -0.06
N ILE A 105 -31.03 -9.23 0.47
CA ILE A 105 -30.65 -9.24 1.88
C ILE A 105 -31.77 -8.65 2.73
N GLU A 106 -32.13 -9.36 3.80
CA GLU A 106 -33.14 -8.90 4.76
C GLU A 106 -32.57 -8.85 6.19
N PRO A 107 -33.11 -7.98 7.08
CA PRO A 107 -32.79 -8.02 8.50
C PRO A 107 -33.00 -9.43 9.09
N GLY A 108 -31.98 -9.95 9.77
CA GLY A 108 -31.94 -11.30 10.31
C GLY A 108 -31.13 -12.30 9.46
N ASP A 109 -30.79 -11.98 8.21
CA ASP A 109 -29.76 -12.73 7.47
C ASP A 109 -28.41 -12.61 8.19
N GLU A 110 -27.53 -13.61 8.04
CA GLU A 110 -26.18 -13.58 8.62
C GLU A 110 -25.15 -13.39 7.50
N VAL A 111 -24.57 -12.19 7.39
CA VAL A 111 -23.52 -11.90 6.39
C VAL A 111 -22.14 -12.32 6.90
N VAL A 112 -21.29 -12.79 5.99
CA VAL A 112 -19.93 -13.25 6.30
C VAL A 112 -18.98 -12.06 6.34
N ALA A 113 -18.12 -12.03 7.35
CA ALA A 113 -17.19 -10.95 7.60
C ALA A 113 -15.89 -11.47 8.26
N PRO A 114 -14.74 -10.79 8.08
CA PRO A 114 -13.48 -11.20 8.67
C PRO A 114 -13.49 -11.05 10.20
N ARG A 115 -13.05 -12.07 10.90
CA ARG A 115 -12.70 -12.05 12.32
C ARG A 115 -11.23 -11.73 12.54
N SER A 116 -10.37 -12.29 11.69
CA SER A 116 -8.92 -12.12 11.72
C SER A 116 -8.43 -11.66 10.35
N LEU A 117 -7.35 -10.89 10.32
CA LEU A 117 -6.77 -10.36 9.08
C LEU A 117 -5.28 -10.70 9.02
N PRO A 118 -4.76 -11.07 7.83
CA PRO A 118 -3.37 -11.46 7.63
C PRO A 118 -2.49 -10.23 7.33
N LEU A 119 -2.52 -9.25 8.25
CA LEU A 119 -1.55 -8.15 8.22
C LEU A 119 -0.17 -8.69 8.61
N GLN A 120 0.89 -8.00 8.23
CA GLN A 120 2.26 -8.48 8.43
C GLN A 120 2.51 -8.82 9.91
N ASP A 121 2.97 -10.05 10.17
CA ASP A 121 3.50 -10.45 11.48
C ASP A 121 5.04 -10.28 11.46
N GLY A 122 5.50 -9.02 11.47
CA GLY A 122 6.87 -8.58 11.79
C GLY A 122 8.06 -9.23 11.06
N GLY A 123 8.70 -8.45 10.17
CA GLY A 123 10.13 -8.59 9.87
C GLY A 123 11.01 -8.04 11.01
N ASP A 124 12.34 -8.19 10.94
CA ASP A 124 13.26 -7.53 11.88
C ASP A 124 12.94 -6.03 11.95
N SER A 125 12.94 -5.44 13.17
CA SER A 125 12.68 -4.01 13.45
C SER A 125 13.10 -3.12 12.28
N GLU A 126 12.09 -2.58 11.60
CA GLU A 126 12.30 -1.82 10.38
C GLU A 126 12.72 -0.39 10.75
N ARG A 127 13.80 0.07 10.11
CA ARG A 127 14.22 1.46 10.17
C ARG A 127 13.74 2.14 8.91
N ILE A 128 13.08 3.27 9.06
CA ILE A 128 12.71 4.12 7.93
C ILE A 128 13.91 5.00 7.58
N ASP A 129 14.34 4.94 6.32
CA ASP A 129 15.34 5.85 5.77
C ASP A 129 14.68 7.16 5.33
N LEU A 130 14.60 8.12 6.25
CA LEU A 130 13.97 9.42 5.98
C LEU A 130 14.62 10.17 4.81
N LEU A 131 15.90 9.90 4.49
CA LEU A 131 16.52 10.54 3.33
C LEU A 131 15.93 10.01 2.03
N ALA A 132 15.77 8.69 1.90
CA ALA A 132 15.16 8.06 0.74
C ALA A 132 13.71 8.51 0.58
N GLU A 133 12.91 8.38 1.64
CA GLU A 133 11.50 8.74 1.64
C GLU A 133 11.26 10.22 1.27
N LEU A 134 12.10 11.13 1.78
CA LEU A 134 11.99 12.57 1.47
C LEU A 134 12.52 12.93 0.07
N ILE A 135 13.33 12.07 -0.55
CA ILE A 135 13.72 12.23 -1.97
C ILE A 135 12.50 11.89 -2.84
N ASP A 136 11.80 10.81 -2.53
CA ASP A 136 10.66 10.32 -3.31
C ASP A 136 9.48 11.29 -3.28
N CYS A 137 9.17 11.87 -2.11
CA CYS A 137 8.09 12.87 -1.98
C CYS A 137 8.55 14.33 -2.14
N ALA A 138 9.77 14.58 -2.64
CA ALA A 138 10.37 15.92 -2.71
C ALA A 138 9.54 16.94 -3.51
N ASP A 139 8.73 16.50 -4.47
CA ASP A 139 7.89 17.36 -5.31
C ASP A 139 6.58 17.78 -4.61
N GLU A 140 6.19 17.13 -3.52
CA GLU A 140 4.97 17.43 -2.76
C GLU A 140 5.10 18.65 -1.84
N PHE A 141 6.33 19.04 -1.50
CA PHE A 141 6.62 20.15 -0.61
C PHE A 141 7.74 21.05 -1.13
N ASP A 142 7.72 22.33 -0.77
CA ASP A 142 8.86 23.21 -1.08
C ASP A 142 10.07 22.78 -0.23
N CYS A 143 11.02 22.12 -0.90
CA CYS A 143 12.17 21.44 -0.31
C CYS A 143 13.12 22.40 0.40
N GLU A 144 12.83 22.81 1.62
CA GLU A 144 13.79 23.52 2.49
C GLU A 144 14.65 22.57 3.32
N VAL A 145 14.71 21.28 2.93
CA VAL A 145 15.45 20.22 3.61
C VAL A 145 16.81 20.01 2.96
N TYR A 146 17.84 19.90 3.81
CA TYR A 146 19.21 19.62 3.41
C TYR A 146 19.72 18.39 4.16
N ALA A 147 20.29 17.44 3.42
CA ALA A 147 21.13 16.41 4.00
C ALA A 147 22.52 17.00 4.28
N ARG A 148 23.06 16.72 5.48
CA ARG A 148 24.37 17.18 5.93
C ARG A 148 25.12 16.05 6.62
N GLY A 149 26.44 16.05 6.53
CA GLY A 149 27.27 15.07 7.24
C GLY A 149 28.41 14.55 6.37
N ASP A 150 29.21 13.66 6.97
CA ASP A 150 30.32 13.01 6.29
C ASP A 150 29.83 12.04 5.20
N GLY A 151 28.65 11.44 5.36
CA GLY A 151 28.01 10.62 4.32
C GLY A 151 27.78 11.39 3.02
N VAL A 152 27.32 12.65 3.10
CA VAL A 152 27.15 13.53 1.93
C VAL A 152 28.50 13.89 1.32
N GLU A 153 29.53 14.12 2.15
CA GLU A 153 30.88 14.38 1.67
C GLU A 153 31.45 13.19 0.90
N GLU A 154 31.33 11.97 1.44
CA GLU A 154 31.79 10.74 0.80
C GLU A 154 31.01 10.43 -0.49
N MET A 155 29.70 10.66 -0.52
CA MET A 155 28.90 10.59 -1.75
C MET A 155 29.46 11.51 -2.84
N TYR A 156 29.72 12.78 -2.53
CA TYR A 156 30.32 13.69 -3.52
C TYR A 156 31.74 13.27 -3.93
N LYS A 157 32.55 12.77 -2.99
CA LYS A 157 33.87 12.21 -3.34
C LYS A 157 33.72 11.03 -4.29
N ALA A 158 32.78 10.12 -4.06
CA ALA A 158 32.48 8.99 -4.93
C ALA A 158 32.08 9.46 -6.34
N LYS A 159 31.16 10.42 -6.46
CA LYS A 159 30.78 11.04 -7.74
C LYS A 159 31.97 11.65 -8.48
N VAL A 160 32.83 12.38 -7.77
CA VAL A 160 34.02 12.98 -8.40
C VAL A 160 34.99 11.88 -8.85
N ARG A 161 35.22 10.84 -8.04
CA ARG A 161 36.07 9.70 -8.40
C ARG A 161 35.55 8.98 -9.66
N GLN A 162 34.25 8.75 -9.75
CA GLN A 162 33.60 8.17 -10.93
C GLN A 162 33.80 9.06 -12.18
N ALA A 163 33.51 10.36 -12.07
CA ALA A 163 33.67 11.30 -13.19
C ALA A 163 35.12 11.38 -13.73
N TYR A 164 36.13 11.25 -12.86
CA TYR A 164 37.51 11.14 -13.31
C TYR A 164 37.75 9.82 -14.06
N THR A 165 37.22 8.71 -13.54
CA THR A 165 37.40 7.37 -14.11
C THR A 165 36.73 7.23 -15.49
N ASP A 166 35.51 7.74 -15.65
CA ASP A 166 34.75 7.69 -16.90
C ASP A 166 35.33 8.59 -18.00
N GLY A 167 36.07 9.64 -17.61
CA GLY A 167 36.77 10.53 -18.53
C GLY A 167 37.92 9.89 -19.31
N GLY A 168 38.28 8.63 -19.04
CA GLY A 168 39.12 7.78 -19.89
C GLY A 168 40.58 8.22 -20.08
N ALA A 169 41.07 9.23 -19.37
CA ALA A 169 42.45 9.68 -19.47
C ALA A 169 43.36 8.88 -18.50
N ALA A 170 44.56 8.49 -18.94
CA ALA A 170 45.56 7.86 -18.07
C ALA A 170 45.93 8.71 -16.83
N ASP A 171 45.70 10.03 -16.89
CA ASP A 171 45.87 10.97 -15.78
C ASP A 171 44.78 10.83 -14.69
N ALA A 172 43.66 10.17 -14.98
CA ALA A 172 42.57 9.93 -14.03
C ALA A 172 42.88 8.84 -13.01
N VAL A 173 43.35 7.67 -13.47
CA VAL A 173 43.78 6.57 -12.59
C VAL A 173 44.86 7.04 -11.61
N ASN A 174 45.80 7.85 -12.11
CA ASN A 174 46.88 8.40 -11.30
C ASN A 174 46.41 9.35 -10.16
N ARG A 175 45.22 9.95 -10.31
CA ARG A 175 44.64 10.87 -9.32
C ARG A 175 43.80 10.17 -8.27
N VAL A 176 43.04 9.16 -8.68
CA VAL A 176 42.02 8.49 -7.86
C VAL A 176 42.56 7.25 -7.15
N GLU A 177 43.54 6.55 -7.73
CA GLU A 177 44.10 5.35 -7.13
C GLU A 177 44.96 5.67 -5.91
N SER A 178 44.80 4.89 -4.82
CA SER A 178 45.68 4.94 -3.65
C SER A 178 47.14 4.75 -4.03
N ARG A 179 48.03 5.27 -3.19
CA ARG A 179 49.47 5.31 -3.45
C ARG A 179 50.25 4.45 -2.47
N ILE A 180 51.48 4.13 -2.83
CA ILE A 180 52.38 3.33 -1.99
C ILE A 180 53.44 4.23 -1.36
N ASP A 181 53.51 4.21 -0.03
CA ASP A 181 54.65 4.69 0.74
C ASP A 181 55.50 3.49 1.15
N ALA A 182 56.72 3.42 0.64
CA ALA A 182 57.60 2.27 0.83
C ALA A 182 58.93 2.69 1.50
N PRO A 183 59.46 1.90 2.46
CA PRO A 183 60.76 2.15 3.05
C PRO A 183 61.91 2.16 2.01
N ASP A 184 62.99 2.88 2.30
CA ASP A 184 64.19 2.95 1.43
C ASP A 184 64.76 1.57 1.05
N GLY A 185 64.60 0.57 1.94
CA GLY A 185 65.02 -0.81 1.71
C GLY A 185 64.30 -1.48 0.54
N VAL A 186 62.98 -1.26 0.43
CA VAL A 186 62.15 -1.78 -0.67
C VAL A 186 62.58 -1.14 -2.00
N TRP A 187 62.79 0.18 -2.02
CA TRP A 187 63.24 0.88 -3.22
C TRP A 187 64.65 0.48 -3.65
N THR A 188 65.54 0.24 -2.68
CA THR A 188 66.89 -0.26 -2.96
C THR A 188 66.84 -1.66 -3.58
N HIS A 189 65.98 -2.54 -3.06
CA HIS A 189 65.78 -3.87 -3.61
C HIS A 189 65.27 -3.82 -5.05
N LEU A 190 64.22 -3.03 -5.31
CA LEU A 190 63.62 -2.85 -6.62
C LEU A 190 64.61 -2.28 -7.65
N ARG A 191 65.42 -1.28 -7.26
CA ARG A 191 66.49 -0.74 -8.11
C ARG A 191 67.53 -1.80 -8.48
N ASN A 192 67.99 -2.59 -7.51
CA ASN A 192 68.98 -3.64 -7.75
C ASN A 192 68.45 -4.69 -8.74
N ARG A 193 67.19 -5.11 -8.58
CA ARG A 193 66.54 -6.05 -9.50
C ARG A 193 66.43 -5.49 -10.93
N ARG A 194 66.08 -4.21 -11.06
CA ARG A 194 66.04 -3.53 -12.36
C ARG A 194 67.41 -3.54 -13.04
N GLU A 195 68.47 -3.23 -12.30
CA GLU A 195 69.85 -3.22 -12.81
C GLU A 195 70.36 -4.63 -13.14
N GLU A 196 70.03 -5.65 -12.33
CA GLU A 196 70.33 -7.06 -12.60
C GLU A 196 69.61 -7.61 -13.84
N ALA A 197 68.41 -7.09 -14.13
CA ALA A 197 67.64 -7.40 -15.33
C ALA A 197 68.08 -6.62 -16.58
N ASP A 198 69.10 -5.76 -16.48
CA ASP A 198 69.58 -4.87 -17.56
C ASP A 198 68.48 -3.95 -18.13
N LEU A 199 67.50 -3.58 -17.30
CA LEU A 199 66.39 -2.71 -17.69
C LEU A 199 66.73 -1.23 -17.43
N THR A 200 66.58 -0.41 -18.45
CA THR A 200 66.67 1.05 -18.30
C THR A 200 65.41 1.61 -17.65
N LEU A 201 65.48 2.83 -17.13
CA LEU A 201 64.29 3.54 -16.64
C LEU A 201 63.25 3.74 -17.76
N GLN A 202 63.69 3.84 -19.02
CA GLN A 202 62.81 3.97 -20.18
C GLN A 202 62.07 2.66 -20.45
N ASP A 203 62.74 1.51 -20.35
CA ASP A 203 62.10 0.19 -20.55
C ASP A 203 61.01 -0.07 -19.50
N VAL A 204 61.26 0.33 -18.26
CA VAL A 204 60.27 0.27 -17.17
C VAL A 204 59.11 1.23 -17.41
N CYS A 205 59.38 2.46 -17.87
CA CYS A 205 58.35 3.42 -18.26
C CYS A 205 57.43 2.89 -19.35
N GLU A 206 57.98 2.27 -20.40
CA GLU A 206 57.23 1.72 -21.53
C GLU A 206 56.36 0.52 -21.11
N THR A 207 56.85 -0.27 -20.15
CA THR A 207 56.13 -1.45 -19.64
C THR A 207 54.96 -1.07 -18.72
N ILE A 208 55.16 -0.09 -17.84
CA ILE A 208 54.16 0.34 -16.83
C ILE A 208 53.20 1.42 -17.41
N GLY A 209 53.56 2.06 -18.52
CA GLY A 209 52.76 3.15 -19.10
C GLY A 209 52.99 4.52 -18.44
N VAL A 210 54.20 4.76 -17.91
CA VAL A 210 54.59 6.04 -17.30
C VAL A 210 55.35 6.90 -18.31
N SER A 211 54.91 8.12 -18.55
CA SER A 211 55.41 8.97 -19.66
C SER A 211 56.85 9.48 -19.53
N GLN A 212 57.42 9.55 -18.31
CA GLN A 212 58.74 10.15 -18.08
C GLN A 212 59.64 9.29 -17.16
N PRO A 213 60.86 8.92 -17.60
CA PRO A 213 61.83 8.16 -16.78
C PRO A 213 62.19 8.78 -15.44
N ILE A 214 62.08 10.11 -15.31
CA ILE A 214 62.34 10.80 -14.05
C ILE A 214 61.36 10.37 -12.95
N THR A 215 60.11 10.05 -13.29
CA THR A 215 59.09 9.60 -12.33
C THR A 215 59.50 8.29 -11.66
N ILE A 216 60.01 7.34 -12.44
CA ILE A 216 60.56 6.07 -11.92
C ILE A 216 61.77 6.33 -11.02
N SER A 217 62.67 7.23 -11.46
CA SER A 217 63.83 7.61 -10.66
C SER A 217 63.46 8.28 -9.34
N GLU A 218 62.36 9.03 -9.29
CA GLU A 218 61.86 9.66 -8.06
C GLU A 218 61.26 8.63 -7.11
N TRP A 219 60.55 7.61 -7.63
CA TRP A 219 60.06 6.48 -6.82
C TRP A 219 61.22 5.75 -6.14
N GLU A 220 62.25 5.35 -6.91
CA GLU A 220 63.41 4.66 -6.34
C GLU A 220 64.23 5.52 -5.35
N ARG A 221 64.00 6.83 -5.30
CA ARG A 221 64.63 7.75 -4.34
C ARG A 221 63.72 8.10 -3.16
N GLY A 222 62.52 7.52 -3.09
CA GLY A 222 61.50 7.86 -2.09
C GLY A 222 60.98 9.30 -2.20
N GLN A 223 61.18 9.97 -3.34
CA GLN A 223 60.80 11.38 -3.54
C GLN A 223 59.35 11.54 -4.03
N ASN A 224 58.78 10.47 -4.60
CA ASN A 224 57.43 10.41 -5.10
C ASN A 224 56.85 9.02 -4.84
N ARG A 225 55.53 8.91 -4.71
CA ARG A 225 54.82 7.67 -4.36
C ARG A 225 54.08 7.15 -5.59
N PRO A 226 54.34 5.93 -6.11
CA PRO A 226 53.56 5.37 -7.21
C PRO A 226 52.12 5.07 -6.77
N THR A 227 51.20 4.86 -7.72
CA THR A 227 49.92 4.21 -7.41
C THR A 227 50.12 2.72 -7.12
N VAL A 228 49.15 2.07 -6.49
CA VAL A 228 49.21 0.62 -6.18
C VAL A 228 49.46 -0.21 -7.44
N SER A 229 48.72 0.05 -8.53
CA SER A 229 48.89 -0.66 -9.81
C SER A 229 50.27 -0.43 -10.41
N ASN A 230 50.77 0.81 -10.39
CA ASN A 230 52.11 1.14 -10.86
C ASN A 230 53.20 0.43 -10.05
N PHE A 231 53.05 0.33 -8.73
CA PHE A 231 53.99 -0.38 -7.86
C PHE A 231 54.00 -1.89 -8.15
N ARG A 232 52.81 -2.51 -8.30
CA ARG A 232 52.68 -3.93 -8.65
C ARG A 232 53.30 -4.23 -10.01
N GLN A 233 52.99 -3.41 -11.03
CA GLN A 233 53.57 -3.56 -12.37
C GLN A 233 55.09 -3.33 -12.37
N TYR A 234 55.61 -2.40 -11.55
CA TYR A 234 57.05 -2.26 -11.37
C TYR A 234 57.65 -3.54 -10.81
N CYS A 235 57.09 -4.09 -9.73
CA CYS A 235 57.57 -5.33 -9.11
C CYS A 235 57.58 -6.47 -10.13
N GLU A 236 56.51 -6.63 -10.89
CA GLU A 236 56.40 -7.65 -11.95
C GLU A 236 57.43 -7.44 -13.06
N THR A 237 57.61 -6.19 -13.53
CA THR A 237 58.56 -5.83 -14.60
C THR A 237 60.00 -6.20 -14.22
N VAL A 238 60.38 -6.03 -12.95
CA VAL A 238 61.72 -6.36 -12.45
C VAL A 238 61.82 -7.77 -11.83
N GLY A 239 60.73 -8.55 -11.90
CA GLY A 239 60.66 -9.91 -11.35
C GLY A 239 60.78 -10.01 -9.82
N ALA A 240 60.43 -8.94 -9.09
CA ALA A 240 60.42 -8.91 -7.64
C ALA A 240 59.18 -9.65 -7.07
N PRO A 241 59.25 -10.23 -5.86
CA PRO A 241 58.13 -10.93 -5.24
C PRO A 241 57.08 -9.91 -4.76
N THR A 242 56.15 -9.53 -5.63
CA THR A 242 55.13 -8.49 -5.35
C THR A 242 54.35 -8.75 -4.06
N ALA A 243 53.96 -10.00 -3.79
CA ALA A 243 53.18 -10.34 -2.59
C ALA A 243 53.96 -10.06 -1.28
N GLU A 244 55.25 -10.43 -1.23
CA GLU A 244 56.10 -10.20 -0.06
C GLU A 244 56.37 -8.71 0.14
N LEU A 245 56.65 -7.97 -0.96
CA LEU A 245 56.90 -6.53 -0.88
C LEU A 245 55.64 -5.74 -0.51
N MET A 246 54.44 -6.20 -0.87
CA MET A 246 53.19 -5.56 -0.47
C MET A 246 52.95 -5.63 1.06
N GLU A 247 53.57 -6.57 1.78
CA GLU A 247 53.52 -6.64 3.25
C GLU A 247 54.45 -5.63 3.93
N GLU A 248 55.46 -5.11 3.21
CA GLU A 248 56.48 -4.19 3.73
C GLU A 248 56.16 -2.70 3.46
N VAL A 249 55.07 -2.41 2.76
CA VAL A 249 54.70 -1.06 2.32
C VAL A 249 53.37 -0.62 2.92
N THR A 250 53.17 0.69 3.01
CA THR A 250 51.93 1.29 3.48
C THR A 250 51.15 1.84 2.30
N ILE A 251 49.89 1.42 2.17
CA ILE A 251 48.95 2.08 1.24
C ILE A 251 48.52 3.39 1.89
N VAL A 252 48.66 4.48 1.14
CA VAL A 252 48.30 5.85 1.55
C VAL A 252 47.29 6.44 0.58
N ASP A 253 46.65 7.52 1.00
CA ASP A 253 45.67 8.31 0.26
C ASP A 253 46.08 8.61 -1.18
N SER A 254 45.11 8.62 -2.09
CA SER A 254 45.30 9.05 -3.48
C SER A 254 45.69 10.52 -3.57
N LEU A 255 46.10 11.01 -4.75
CA LEU A 255 46.36 12.45 -4.91
C LEU A 255 45.10 13.29 -4.70
N LEU A 256 43.94 12.74 -5.05
CA LEU A 256 42.65 13.40 -4.90
C LEU A 256 42.26 13.48 -3.41
N ASP A 257 42.40 12.38 -2.68
CA ASP A 257 42.15 12.32 -1.23
C ASP A 257 43.09 13.27 -0.48
N GLN A 258 44.39 13.24 -0.79
CA GLN A 258 45.36 14.19 -0.24
C GLN A 258 44.98 15.64 -0.53
N ARG A 259 44.40 15.94 -1.69
CA ARG A 259 43.94 17.31 -1.99
C ARG A 259 42.76 17.71 -1.12
N TRP A 260 41.79 16.83 -0.93
CA TRP A 260 40.65 17.08 -0.05
C TRP A 260 41.10 17.28 1.40
N SER A 261 42.00 16.44 1.93
CA SER A 261 42.51 16.58 3.29
C SER A 261 43.38 17.83 3.51
N ASN A 262 44.08 18.32 2.48
CA ASN A 262 45.02 19.45 2.59
C ASN A 262 44.44 20.81 2.17
N GLN A 263 43.32 20.86 1.44
CA GLN A 263 42.70 22.14 1.06
C GLN A 263 41.73 22.66 2.13
N TYR A 264 42.17 23.71 2.83
CA TYR A 264 41.39 24.47 3.79
C TYR A 264 40.29 25.32 3.11
N ASN A 265 39.05 25.12 3.55
CA ASN A 265 37.83 25.95 3.45
C ASN A 265 37.39 26.56 2.11
N GLY A 266 36.30 26.00 1.57
CA GLY A 266 35.14 26.79 1.14
C GLY A 266 35.29 27.64 -0.12
N ALA A 267 36.14 27.26 -1.08
CA ALA A 267 36.06 27.87 -2.40
C ALA A 267 34.71 27.50 -3.04
N PRO A 268 33.93 28.47 -3.60
CA PRO A 268 32.65 28.17 -4.26
C PRO A 268 32.75 27.19 -5.43
N SER A 269 33.97 26.99 -5.94
CA SER A 269 34.31 26.02 -6.98
C SER A 269 34.57 24.61 -6.47
N ASN A 270 34.46 24.34 -5.16
CA ASN A 270 34.61 22.99 -4.63
C ASN A 270 33.37 22.15 -4.99
N GLN A 271 33.63 21.03 -5.66
CA GLN A 271 32.59 20.06 -6.04
C GLN A 271 32.20 19.18 -4.85
N VAL A 272 33.14 18.89 -3.96
CA VAL A 272 32.89 18.12 -2.74
C VAL A 272 32.36 19.04 -1.64
N ARG A 273 31.23 18.67 -1.06
CA ARG A 273 30.52 19.39 -0.02
C ARG A 273 30.01 18.40 1.02
N ASP A 274 29.85 18.87 2.23
CA ASP A 274 29.26 18.15 3.37
C ASP A 274 27.75 18.43 3.49
N TYR A 275 27.13 19.05 2.49
CA TYR A 275 25.69 19.29 2.44
C TYR A 275 25.13 19.37 1.02
N VAL A 276 23.87 18.99 0.89
CA VAL A 276 23.11 19.00 -0.36
C VAL A 276 21.62 19.19 -0.07
N ARG A 277 20.90 19.86 -0.96
CA ARG A 277 19.44 19.99 -0.87
C ARG A 277 18.82 18.65 -1.26
N VAL A 278 17.87 18.13 -0.48
CA VAL A 278 17.26 16.80 -0.70
C VAL A 278 16.69 16.68 -2.12
N SER A 279 15.99 17.70 -2.64
CA SER A 279 15.49 17.73 -4.03
C SER A 279 16.54 17.78 -5.15
N LYS A 280 17.82 17.64 -4.82
CA LYS A 280 18.91 17.49 -5.80
C LYS A 280 19.54 16.10 -5.77
N LEU A 281 19.02 15.23 -4.91
CA LEU A 281 19.41 13.84 -4.80
C LEU A 281 18.39 12.98 -5.54
N ASP A 282 18.85 11.81 -5.94
CA ASP A 282 18.05 10.71 -6.45
C ASP A 282 18.51 9.41 -5.75
N GLU A 283 17.81 8.30 -5.98
CA GLU A 283 18.12 7.01 -5.36
C GLU A 283 19.56 6.54 -5.63
N SER A 284 20.09 6.81 -6.83
CA SER A 284 21.47 6.44 -7.19
C SER A 284 22.53 7.18 -6.39
N ASP A 285 22.18 8.35 -5.85
CA ASP A 285 23.05 9.10 -4.96
C ASP A 285 23.14 8.46 -3.57
N ILE A 286 22.05 7.83 -3.13
CA ILE A 286 21.97 7.15 -1.84
C ILE A 286 22.93 5.96 -1.80
N GLU A 287 23.02 5.19 -2.89
CA GLU A 287 23.93 4.05 -3.04
C GLU A 287 25.43 4.42 -2.90
N LEU A 288 25.76 5.71 -3.05
CA LEU A 288 27.13 6.22 -2.91
C LEU A 288 27.47 6.65 -1.49
N ILE A 289 26.48 6.68 -0.58
CA ILE A 289 26.67 6.99 0.83
C ILE A 289 27.08 5.68 1.54
N PRO A 290 28.19 5.67 2.31
CA PRO A 290 28.55 4.49 3.12
C PRO A 290 27.49 4.17 4.18
N ASP A 291 27.21 2.89 4.41
CA ASP A 291 26.19 2.43 5.37
C ASP A 291 26.43 2.91 6.82
N ASP A 292 27.69 3.14 7.20
CA ASP A 292 28.09 3.59 8.53
C ASP A 292 28.26 5.11 8.66
N ALA A 293 28.01 5.86 7.58
CA ALA A 293 28.17 7.31 7.57
C ALA A 293 26.99 8.03 8.23
N GLU A 294 27.29 9.11 8.94
CA GLU A 294 26.29 9.91 9.64
C GLU A 294 25.68 10.95 8.68
N ILE A 295 24.36 11.00 8.64
CA ILE A 295 23.62 12.04 7.92
C ILE A 295 22.55 12.62 8.83
N GLU A 296 22.59 13.94 8.95
CA GLU A 296 21.54 14.74 9.56
C GLU A 296 20.70 15.45 8.48
N LEU A 297 19.39 15.41 8.66
CA LEU A 297 18.42 16.12 7.85
C LEU A 297 18.03 17.42 8.52
N THR A 298 18.33 18.55 7.88
CA THR A 298 18.25 19.88 8.48
C THR A 298 17.38 20.85 7.68
N PRO A 299 16.72 21.83 8.32
CA PRO A 299 16.15 22.97 7.62
C PRO A 299 17.25 23.88 7.05
N GLU A 300 16.99 24.55 5.93
CA GLU A 300 17.95 25.44 5.23
C GLU A 300 18.62 26.46 6.17
N HIS A 301 17.83 27.14 6.99
CA HIS A 301 18.29 28.24 7.85
C HIS A 301 18.67 27.82 9.27
N TYR A 302 18.51 26.54 9.63
CA TYR A 302 18.74 26.01 10.97
C TYR A 302 19.59 24.74 10.93
N ALA A 303 20.79 24.86 10.38
CA ALA A 303 21.72 23.73 10.20
C ALA A 303 22.08 22.98 11.49
N ASP A 304 22.03 23.64 12.66
CA ASP A 304 22.30 23.01 13.96
C ASP A 304 21.07 22.30 14.58
N HIS A 305 19.98 22.15 13.82
CA HIS A 305 18.71 21.56 14.29
C HIS A 305 18.29 20.42 13.36
N GLY A 306 19.21 19.46 13.15
CA GLY A 306 18.96 18.25 12.37
C GLY A 306 18.19 17.17 13.12
N ILE A 307 17.61 16.25 12.36
CA ILE A 307 17.17 14.94 12.84
C ILE A 307 18.00 13.87 12.11
N ASP A 308 18.11 12.69 12.70
CA ASP A 308 18.85 11.58 12.10
C ASP A 308 18.17 11.09 10.82
N ARG A 309 18.97 10.56 9.88
CA ARG A 309 18.48 9.94 8.64
C ARG A 309 17.54 8.76 8.90
N TYR A 310 17.80 7.98 9.94
CA TYR A 310 17.04 6.77 10.24
C TYR A 310 16.14 6.98 11.45
N VAL A 311 14.88 6.55 11.33
CA VAL A 311 13.94 6.47 12.45
C VAL A 311 13.56 5.02 12.67
N GLU A 312 13.64 4.55 13.92
CA GLU A 312 13.17 3.22 14.29
C GLU A 312 11.64 3.19 14.27
N VAL A 313 11.07 2.14 13.65
CA VAL A 313 9.66 1.81 13.83
C VAL A 313 9.57 0.94 15.08
N ASP A 314 9.03 1.51 16.16
CA ASP A 314 8.93 0.85 17.46
C ASP A 314 7.69 1.27 18.25
N ASP A 315 7.47 0.61 19.40
CA ASP A 315 6.40 0.92 20.34
C ASP A 315 6.31 2.41 20.74
N VAL A 316 7.43 3.15 20.74
CA VAL A 316 7.46 4.57 21.12
C VAL A 316 6.90 5.43 20.00
N LEU A 317 7.33 5.19 18.76
CA LEU A 317 6.79 5.85 17.57
C LEU A 317 5.28 5.58 17.44
N LEU A 318 4.87 4.31 17.49
CA LEU A 318 3.48 3.94 17.27
C LEU A 318 2.56 4.45 18.39
N ASP A 319 2.98 4.42 19.66
CA ASP A 319 2.23 5.03 20.76
C ASP A 319 2.11 6.56 20.63
N LEU A 320 3.20 7.24 20.24
CA LEU A 320 3.19 8.67 19.95
C LEU A 320 2.24 9.00 18.78
N MET A 321 2.28 8.22 17.70
CA MET A 321 1.36 8.35 16.56
C MET A 321 -0.09 8.17 16.99
N GLY A 322 -0.40 7.12 17.75
CA GLY A 322 -1.75 6.89 18.27
C GLY A 322 -2.28 8.08 19.08
N PHE A 323 -1.45 8.62 19.97
CA PHE A 323 -1.83 9.80 20.75
C PHE A 323 -1.96 11.06 19.89
N TRP A 324 -1.14 11.22 18.85
CA TRP A 324 -1.28 12.30 17.88
C TRP A 324 -2.58 12.18 17.06
N VAL A 325 -2.97 10.96 16.65
CA VAL A 325 -4.24 10.76 15.96
C VAL A 325 -5.41 11.15 16.89
N ALA A 326 -5.31 10.92 18.20
CA ALA A 326 -6.32 11.41 19.15
C ALA A 326 -6.27 12.94 19.38
N GLU A 327 -5.13 13.47 19.82
CA GLU A 327 -5.00 14.82 20.42
C GLU A 327 -4.10 15.78 19.62
N GLY A 328 -3.57 15.31 18.49
CA GLY A 328 -2.53 15.99 17.74
C GLY A 328 -2.99 16.78 16.53
N SER A 329 -2.09 17.66 16.08
CA SER A 329 -2.12 18.31 14.76
C SER A 329 -0.70 18.52 14.25
N CYS A 330 -0.53 18.63 12.93
CA CYS A 330 0.75 18.89 12.29
C CYS A 330 0.63 20.01 11.25
N SER A 331 1.71 20.77 11.07
CA SER A 331 1.90 21.59 9.86
C SER A 331 3.39 21.90 9.72
N PRO A 332 3.94 22.10 8.51
CA PRO A 332 5.37 22.35 8.34
C PRO A 332 5.85 23.61 9.07
N ARG A 333 4.95 24.59 9.21
CA ARG A 333 5.22 25.87 9.89
C ARG A 333 5.16 25.78 11.41
N ASN A 334 4.21 25.02 11.96
CA ASN A 334 4.03 24.95 13.41
C ASN A 334 4.67 23.70 14.03
N GLY A 335 5.16 22.76 13.23
CA GLY A 335 5.68 21.50 13.75
C GLY A 335 4.57 20.54 14.17
N ILE A 336 4.97 19.50 14.90
CA ILE A 336 4.08 18.46 15.45
C ILE A 336 3.61 18.93 16.82
N ARG A 337 2.30 18.93 17.04
CA ARG A 337 1.64 19.41 18.26
C ARG A 337 0.76 18.33 18.85
N LEU A 338 0.80 18.18 20.17
CA LEU A 338 -0.11 17.38 20.97
C LEU A 338 -0.84 18.28 21.96
N ALA A 339 -2.18 18.27 21.95
CA ALA A 339 -2.97 18.96 22.96
C ALA A 339 -2.95 18.18 24.28
N MET A 340 -2.70 18.90 25.38
CA MET A 340 -2.65 18.34 26.73
C MET A 340 -3.80 18.93 27.54
N GLY A 341 -4.91 18.20 27.58
CA GLY A 341 -6.03 18.47 28.46
C GLY A 341 -5.73 18.05 29.91
N ALA A 342 -6.56 18.47 30.86
CA ALA A 342 -6.34 18.22 32.30
C ALA A 342 -6.26 16.73 32.67
N ASN A 343 -6.86 15.83 31.87
CA ASN A 343 -6.77 14.39 32.09
C ASN A 343 -5.45 13.79 31.60
N ASN A 344 -4.72 14.51 30.74
CA ASN A 344 -3.55 14.04 30.01
C ASN A 344 -2.24 14.66 30.57
N ASP A 345 -2.33 15.56 31.56
CA ASP A 345 -1.17 16.18 32.21
C ASP A 345 -0.11 15.16 32.68
N PRO A 346 -0.45 13.98 33.25
CA PRO A 346 0.55 12.98 33.63
C PRO A 346 1.37 12.41 32.46
N LEU A 347 0.91 12.58 31.21
CA LEU A 347 1.54 12.07 29.99
C LEU A 347 2.49 13.08 29.34
N ILE A 348 2.58 14.32 29.86
CA ILE A 348 3.41 15.38 29.27
C ILE A 348 4.86 14.95 29.11
N GLU A 349 5.50 14.46 30.18
CA GLU A 349 6.91 14.04 30.11
C GLU A 349 7.09 12.80 29.22
N LYS A 350 6.15 11.84 29.27
CA LYS A 350 6.16 10.66 28.39
C LYS A 350 6.29 11.07 26.92
N TYR A 351 5.44 11.97 26.44
CA TYR A 351 5.48 12.36 25.03
C TYR A 351 6.59 13.35 24.68
N ARG A 352 7.12 14.09 25.66
CA ARG A 352 8.34 14.87 25.44
C ARG A 352 9.55 13.97 25.23
N ASP A 353 9.65 12.91 26.02
CA ASP A 353 10.70 11.89 25.89
C ASP A 353 10.49 11.11 24.59
N ALA A 354 9.26 10.73 24.23
CA ALA A 354 8.97 10.05 22.96
C ALA A 354 9.45 10.86 21.72
N PHE A 355 9.24 12.18 21.68
CA PHE A 355 9.78 13.00 20.60
C PHE A 355 11.32 13.00 20.58
N ASN A 356 11.96 12.96 21.74
CA ASN A 356 13.42 12.87 21.83
C ASN A 356 13.94 11.51 21.37
N ASP A 357 13.23 10.43 21.69
CA ASP A 357 13.62 9.08 21.29
C ASP A 357 13.44 8.86 19.78
N VAL A 358 12.35 9.37 19.20
CA VAL A 358 12.05 9.25 17.75
C VAL A 358 12.93 10.16 16.89
N PHE A 359 13.13 11.42 17.30
CA PHE A 359 13.76 12.44 16.44
C PHE A 359 15.09 12.98 16.98
N GLY A 360 15.57 12.53 18.13
CA GLY A 360 16.75 13.10 18.80
C GLY A 360 16.53 14.51 19.36
N ILE A 361 15.30 15.05 19.30
CA ILE A 361 14.98 16.43 19.70
C ILE A 361 13.85 16.45 20.74
N PRO A 362 14.08 17.01 21.94
CA PRO A 362 13.05 17.09 22.96
C PRO A 362 11.97 18.11 22.59
N ALA A 363 10.71 17.70 22.69
CA ALA A 363 9.58 18.60 22.53
C ALA A 363 9.44 19.58 23.72
N LYS A 364 8.88 20.75 23.44
CA LYS A 364 8.62 21.79 24.43
C LYS A 364 7.19 21.70 24.92
N TYR A 365 7.01 21.77 26.23
CA TYR A 365 5.69 21.98 26.83
C TYR A 365 5.42 23.48 27.03
N SER A 366 4.19 23.91 26.79
CA SER A 366 3.75 25.28 27.03
C SER A 366 2.32 25.31 27.60
N GLU A 367 2.16 26.03 28.71
CA GLU A 367 0.88 26.32 29.35
C GLU A 367 0.31 27.65 28.88
N TYR A 368 -1.02 27.77 28.90
CA TYR A 368 -1.73 28.98 28.52
C TYR A 368 -2.90 29.23 29.47
N GLU A 369 -3.23 30.51 29.72
CA GLU A 369 -4.36 30.86 30.59
C GLU A 369 -5.73 30.57 29.96
N ASN A 370 -5.84 30.65 28.63
CA ASN A 370 -7.13 30.63 27.91
C ASN A 370 -7.29 29.45 26.93
N ARG A 371 -6.38 28.47 26.94
CA ARG A 371 -6.45 27.26 26.11
C ARG A 371 -5.71 26.11 26.77
N VAL A 372 -5.94 24.89 26.29
CA VAL A 372 -5.23 23.69 26.74
C VAL A 372 -3.70 23.83 26.56
N GLY A 373 -2.94 23.18 27.44
CA GLY A 373 -1.49 23.09 27.29
C GLY A 373 -1.13 22.31 26.03
N GLU A 374 0.11 22.45 25.57
CA GLU A 374 0.59 21.69 24.41
C GLU A 374 2.01 21.19 24.59
N VAL A 375 2.27 19.95 24.18
CA VAL A 375 3.61 19.44 23.90
C VAL A 375 3.84 19.60 22.40
N LYS A 376 4.97 20.21 22.03
CA LYS A 376 5.20 20.66 20.67
C LYS A 376 6.65 20.48 20.24
N LEU A 377 6.87 19.77 19.14
CA LEU A 377 8.15 19.67 18.45
C LEU A 377 8.16 20.64 17.27
N VAL A 378 8.97 21.69 17.36
CA VAL A 378 9.12 22.69 16.29
C VAL A 378 10.38 22.39 15.49
N ASN A 379 10.27 21.44 14.56
CA ASN A 379 11.29 21.13 13.55
C ASN A 379 10.58 20.89 12.21
N ARG A 380 11.01 21.60 11.15
CA ARG A 380 10.37 21.51 9.82
C ARG A 380 10.60 20.14 9.17
N VAL A 381 11.79 19.57 9.32
CA VAL A 381 12.10 18.25 8.74
C VAL A 381 11.26 17.17 9.42
N ALA A 382 11.22 17.17 10.75
CA ALA A 382 10.37 16.24 11.51
C ALA A 382 8.90 16.39 11.14
N ALA A 383 8.41 17.62 10.93
CA ALA A 383 7.02 17.86 10.52
C ALA A 383 6.72 17.36 9.11
N LEU A 384 7.65 17.51 8.17
CA LEU A 384 7.52 16.98 6.81
C LEU A 384 7.54 15.45 6.82
N ALA A 385 8.48 14.84 7.54
CA ALA A 385 8.52 13.39 7.74
C ALA A 385 7.22 12.88 8.36
N TRP A 386 6.71 13.57 9.40
CA TRP A 386 5.45 13.21 10.04
C TRP A 386 4.27 13.20 9.06
N GLN A 387 4.19 14.16 8.14
CA GLN A 387 3.08 14.25 7.18
C GLN A 387 3.24 13.29 5.99
N HIS A 388 4.40 13.35 5.32
CA HIS A 388 4.59 12.69 4.02
C HIS A 388 5.16 11.28 4.12
N VAL A 389 5.92 10.99 5.18
CA VAL A 389 6.55 9.66 5.37
C VAL A 389 5.70 8.80 6.31
N PHE A 390 5.24 9.36 7.43
CA PHE A 390 4.43 8.61 8.41
C PHE A 390 2.92 8.73 8.17
N GLY A 391 2.48 9.36 7.08
CA GLY A 391 1.05 9.49 6.72
C GLY A 391 0.19 10.24 7.73
N CYS A 392 0.77 11.14 8.53
CA CYS A 392 0.05 11.92 9.56
C CYS A 392 -0.23 13.36 9.08
N ASP A 393 -0.95 13.48 7.97
CA ASP A 393 -1.16 14.72 7.20
C ASP A 393 -2.54 15.37 7.41
N ALA A 394 -3.45 14.70 8.11
CA ALA A 394 -4.83 15.13 8.32
C ALA A 394 -5.00 16.62 8.70
N GLY A 395 -5.76 17.34 7.88
CA GLY A 395 -6.01 18.78 8.04
C GLY A 395 -7.05 19.11 9.13
N SER A 396 -7.97 18.19 9.42
CA SER A 396 -8.99 18.33 10.46
C SER A 396 -9.27 17.01 11.17
N ALA A 397 -10.00 17.05 12.28
CA ALA A 397 -10.38 15.84 13.02
C ALA A 397 -11.33 14.91 12.24
N GLY A 398 -12.08 15.44 11.26
CA GLY A 398 -12.95 14.64 10.40
C GLY A 398 -12.20 13.87 9.32
N ASP A 399 -10.99 14.31 8.98
CA ASP A 399 -10.18 13.77 7.88
C ASP A 399 -9.06 12.84 8.39
N LYS A 400 -8.99 12.58 9.70
CA LYS A 400 -7.99 11.68 10.27
C LYS A 400 -8.26 10.25 9.80
N SER A 401 -7.22 9.51 9.47
CA SER A 401 -7.23 8.07 9.23
C SER A 401 -6.19 7.39 10.12
N ILE A 402 -6.14 6.05 10.11
CA ILE A 402 -4.98 5.33 10.64
C ILE A 402 -3.92 5.34 9.53
N PRO A 403 -2.69 5.81 9.80
CA PRO A 403 -1.64 5.79 8.78
C PRO A 403 -1.27 4.36 8.38
N ASP A 404 -0.96 4.16 7.09
CA ASP A 404 -0.63 2.84 6.53
C ASP A 404 0.54 2.15 7.24
N LEU A 405 1.51 2.93 7.73
CA LEU A 405 2.62 2.42 8.55
C LEU A 405 2.12 1.52 9.69
N VAL A 406 0.99 1.85 10.34
CA VAL A 406 0.45 1.06 11.44
C VAL A 406 0.00 -0.33 10.97
N PHE A 407 -0.56 -0.45 9.77
CA PHE A 407 -1.02 -1.74 9.23
C PHE A 407 0.14 -2.64 8.75
N ASN A 408 1.33 -2.08 8.61
CA ASN A 408 2.55 -2.77 8.19
C ASN A 408 3.51 -3.08 9.37
N THR A 409 3.03 -2.91 10.60
CA THR A 409 3.80 -3.21 11.83
C THR A 409 3.31 -4.48 12.50
N ASP A 410 4.10 -5.02 13.43
CA ASP A 410 3.70 -6.21 14.16
C ASP A 410 2.54 -5.92 15.14
N ARG A 411 1.90 -6.98 15.66
CA ARG A 411 0.74 -6.83 16.55
C ARG A 411 1.05 -6.06 17.85
N SER A 412 2.28 -6.08 18.34
CA SER A 412 2.67 -5.34 19.54
C SER A 412 2.75 -3.83 19.28
N GLU A 413 3.32 -3.45 18.14
CA GLU A 413 3.41 -2.07 17.65
C GLU A 413 2.02 -1.51 17.28
N GLN A 414 1.18 -2.31 16.61
CA GLN A 414 -0.24 -1.98 16.38
C GLN A 414 -0.99 -1.70 17.70
N ARG A 415 -0.70 -2.48 18.75
CA ARG A 415 -1.28 -2.27 20.09
C ARG A 415 -0.70 -1.04 20.77
N ALA A 416 0.55 -0.69 20.51
CA ALA A 416 1.13 0.57 20.95
C ALA A 416 0.38 1.75 20.36
N PHE A 417 0.04 1.72 19.07
CA PHE A 417 -0.84 2.72 18.44
C PHE A 417 -2.22 2.78 19.10
N LEU A 418 -2.90 1.63 19.26
CA LEU A 418 -4.21 1.57 19.93
C LEU A 418 -4.16 2.14 21.35
N ARG A 419 -3.05 1.93 22.08
CA ARG A 419 -2.82 2.42 23.45
C ARG A 419 -2.61 3.93 23.45
N GLY A 420 -1.78 4.45 22.56
CA GLY A 420 -1.56 5.87 22.37
C GLY A 420 -2.88 6.61 22.13
N TYR A 421 -3.69 6.10 21.21
CA TYR A 421 -5.01 6.68 20.94
C TYR A 421 -5.92 6.60 22.17
N LEU A 422 -5.98 5.44 22.81
CA LEU A 422 -6.84 5.22 23.97
C LEU A 422 -6.50 6.17 25.12
N LEU A 423 -5.22 6.49 25.30
CA LEU A 423 -4.77 7.46 26.31
C LEU A 423 -5.16 8.90 25.99
N GLY A 424 -5.38 9.24 24.71
CA GLY A 424 -5.81 10.56 24.28
C GLY A 424 -7.33 10.76 24.38
N ASP A 425 -8.08 10.06 23.51
CA ASP A 425 -9.53 10.24 23.34
C ASP A 425 -10.34 8.97 23.66
N GLY A 426 -9.70 8.01 24.33
CA GLY A 426 -10.31 6.75 24.72
C GLY A 426 -11.17 6.83 25.97
N THR A 427 -12.03 5.82 26.16
CA THR A 427 -12.81 5.64 27.38
C THR A 427 -12.73 4.20 27.85
N VAL A 428 -12.32 4.01 29.11
CA VAL A 428 -12.36 2.71 29.80
C VAL A 428 -13.38 2.77 30.94
N THR A 429 -14.28 1.79 30.96
CA THR A 429 -15.26 1.56 32.04
C THR A 429 -15.02 0.20 32.68
N ASP A 430 -15.82 -0.16 33.69
CA ASP A 430 -15.83 -1.51 34.29
C ASP A 430 -16.26 -2.64 33.32
N SER A 431 -16.74 -2.27 32.14
CA SER A 431 -17.45 -3.16 31.22
C SER A 431 -16.91 -3.11 29.79
N LYS A 432 -16.28 -2.02 29.36
CA LYS A 432 -15.79 -1.88 27.99
C LYS A 432 -14.60 -0.93 27.87
N VAL A 433 -13.88 -1.08 26.77
CA VAL A 433 -12.92 -0.11 26.23
C VAL A 433 -13.53 0.48 24.97
N ALA A 434 -13.38 1.78 24.74
CA ALA A 434 -13.91 2.44 23.56
C ALA A 434 -12.98 3.53 23.03
N TRP A 435 -12.94 3.66 21.71
CA TRP A 435 -12.30 4.73 20.94
C TRP A 435 -13.40 5.55 20.27
N SER A 436 -13.35 6.87 20.42
CA SER A 436 -14.31 7.79 19.79
C SER A 436 -13.61 8.63 18.74
N THR A 437 -14.32 8.98 17.66
CA THR A 437 -13.80 9.86 16.61
C THR A 437 -14.93 10.54 15.85
N SER A 438 -14.63 11.64 15.17
CA SER A 438 -15.52 12.26 14.18
C SER A 438 -15.22 11.85 12.73
N SER A 439 -14.17 11.05 12.52
CA SER A 439 -13.78 10.55 11.20
C SER A 439 -14.35 9.15 10.95
N ARG A 440 -15.01 9.00 9.79
CA ARG A 440 -15.49 7.69 9.31
C ARG A 440 -14.33 6.76 8.98
N ASP A 441 -13.28 7.29 8.34
CA ASP A 441 -12.11 6.53 7.90
C ASP A 441 -11.33 5.97 9.08
N LEU A 442 -11.12 6.78 10.12
CA LEU A 442 -10.48 6.34 11.36
C LEU A 442 -11.33 5.32 12.12
N ALA A 443 -12.66 5.49 12.16
CA ALA A 443 -13.54 4.50 12.78
C ALA A 443 -13.47 3.14 12.06
N SER A 444 -13.47 3.17 10.72
CA SER A 444 -13.32 1.98 9.89
C SER A 444 -11.95 1.33 10.09
N GLY A 445 -10.87 2.11 9.98
CA GLY A 445 -9.50 1.65 10.23
C GLY A 445 -9.33 1.02 11.61
N LEU A 446 -9.96 1.57 12.67
CA LEU A 446 -9.96 0.97 14.01
C LEU A 446 -10.62 -0.41 14.03
N LEU A 447 -11.71 -0.63 13.29
CA LEU A 447 -12.36 -1.94 13.19
C LEU A 447 -11.46 -2.96 12.47
N TYR A 448 -10.79 -2.55 11.41
CA TYR A 448 -9.82 -3.37 10.68
C TYR A 448 -8.59 -3.69 11.56
N LEU A 449 -8.00 -2.70 12.22
CA LEU A 449 -6.84 -2.87 13.11
C LEU A 449 -7.16 -3.79 14.31
N LEU A 450 -8.37 -3.68 14.86
CA LEU A 450 -8.83 -4.58 15.92
C LEU A 450 -9.03 -6.00 15.38
N SER A 451 -9.53 -6.17 14.16
CA SER A 451 -9.66 -7.49 13.52
C SER A 451 -8.29 -8.13 13.26
N ALA A 452 -7.28 -7.36 12.84
CA ALA A 452 -5.88 -7.82 12.74
C ALA A 452 -5.30 -8.27 14.10
N ASN A 453 -5.82 -7.69 15.20
CA ASN A 453 -5.48 -8.10 16.57
C ASN A 453 -6.38 -9.22 17.13
N GLU A 454 -7.13 -9.91 16.27
CA GLU A 454 -8.10 -10.97 16.62
C GLU A 454 -9.18 -10.51 17.61
N VAL A 455 -9.59 -9.24 17.51
CA VAL A 455 -10.58 -8.61 18.38
C VAL A 455 -11.78 -8.17 17.57
N VAL A 456 -12.94 -8.74 17.90
CA VAL A 456 -14.21 -8.32 17.30
C VAL A 456 -14.80 -7.15 18.10
N ALA A 457 -14.78 -5.97 17.50
CA ALA A 457 -15.30 -4.74 18.08
C ALA A 457 -16.69 -4.37 17.53
N SER A 458 -17.46 -3.64 18.33
CA SER A 458 -18.74 -3.07 17.92
C SER A 458 -18.59 -1.60 17.59
N HIS A 459 -19.20 -1.16 16.49
CA HIS A 459 -19.29 0.23 16.07
C HIS A 459 -20.71 0.78 16.30
N SER A 460 -20.77 2.06 16.66
CA SER A 460 -22.02 2.81 16.77
C SER A 460 -21.80 4.27 16.41
N VAL A 461 -22.83 4.90 15.82
CA VAL A 461 -22.81 6.33 15.44
C VAL A 461 -23.77 7.11 16.32
N THR A 462 -23.33 8.24 16.85
CA THR A 462 -24.18 9.28 17.44
C THR A 462 -24.25 10.45 16.46
N PRO A 463 -25.40 10.70 15.82
CA PRO A 463 -25.53 11.76 14.84
C PRO A 463 -25.24 13.15 15.41
N ALA A 464 -24.71 14.05 14.58
CA ALA A 464 -24.54 15.45 14.94
C ALA A 464 -25.89 16.10 15.31
N PRO A 465 -25.93 17.02 16.30
CA PRO A 465 -27.15 17.75 16.63
C PRO A 465 -27.59 18.66 15.47
N ASP A 466 -28.90 18.73 15.21
CA ASP A 466 -29.45 19.67 14.23
C ASP A 466 -29.32 21.12 14.74
N LEU A 467 -28.49 21.91 14.05
CA LEU A 467 -28.18 23.29 14.41
C LEU A 467 -29.16 24.31 13.82
N SER A 468 -30.21 23.88 13.13
CA SER A 468 -31.17 24.80 12.49
C SER A 468 -32.04 25.59 13.49
N ASP A 469 -32.02 25.24 14.78
CA ASP A 469 -32.93 25.78 15.80
C ASP A 469 -32.22 26.40 17.05
N THR A 470 -31.10 27.11 16.85
CA THR A 470 -30.35 27.70 17.98
C THR A 470 -30.91 29.06 18.42
N GLN A 471 -31.85 29.02 19.37
CA GLN A 471 -32.18 30.13 20.28
C GLN A 471 -31.59 29.97 21.71
N ASN A 472 -30.61 29.09 21.91
CA ASN A 472 -29.94 28.95 23.20
C ASN A 472 -28.47 29.42 23.12
N GLU A 473 -28.21 30.60 23.67
CA GLU A 473 -26.88 31.20 23.89
C GLU A 473 -26.10 30.55 25.05
N ASP A 474 -26.50 29.37 25.53
CA ASP A 474 -25.89 28.75 26.72
C ASP A 474 -25.16 27.43 26.40
N SER A 475 -23.84 27.57 26.28
CA SER A 475 -22.76 26.61 26.58
C SER A 475 -22.75 25.20 25.93
N SER A 476 -22.04 25.08 24.79
CA SER A 476 -20.95 24.11 24.50
C SER A 476 -20.58 24.20 23.01
N ILE A 477 -19.32 23.90 22.66
CA ILE A 477 -18.91 23.80 21.25
C ILE A 477 -19.70 22.65 20.63
N GLN A 478 -20.63 22.94 19.72
CA GLN A 478 -21.42 21.92 19.02
C GLN A 478 -20.67 21.49 17.75
N THR A 479 -20.30 20.20 17.69
CA THR A 479 -19.66 19.60 16.52
C THR A 479 -20.70 19.34 15.43
N ARG A 480 -20.36 19.68 14.18
CA ARG A 480 -21.23 19.47 13.00
C ARG A 480 -21.09 18.07 12.39
N LEU A 481 -20.23 17.23 12.96
CA LEU A 481 -19.91 15.90 12.46
C LEU A 481 -20.48 14.85 13.40
N ASP A 482 -20.85 13.71 12.81
CA ASP A 482 -21.26 12.53 13.53
C ASP A 482 -20.11 12.03 14.42
N ARG A 483 -20.47 11.39 15.53
CA ARG A 483 -19.51 10.77 16.43
C ARG A 483 -19.58 9.26 16.28
N HIS A 484 -18.49 8.68 15.80
CA HIS A 484 -18.28 7.25 15.75
C HIS A 484 -17.69 6.76 17.07
N THR A 485 -18.13 5.60 17.54
CA THR A 485 -17.58 4.94 18.72
C THR A 485 -17.37 3.47 18.41
N VAL A 486 -16.10 3.05 18.44
CA VAL A 486 -15.67 1.65 18.33
C VAL A 486 -15.42 1.13 19.75
N SER A 487 -16.00 0.00 20.11
CA SER A 487 -15.95 -0.51 21.48
C SER A 487 -15.75 -2.03 21.58
N VAL A 488 -14.98 -2.43 22.59
CA VAL A 488 -14.68 -3.84 22.90
C VAL A 488 -15.21 -4.14 24.28
N SER A 489 -16.06 -5.17 24.37
CA SER A 489 -16.77 -5.53 25.61
C SER A 489 -16.66 -7.02 25.96
N ALA A 490 -16.30 -7.89 25.03
CA ALA A 490 -16.14 -9.32 25.31
C ALA A 490 -14.89 -9.56 26.17
N ARG A 491 -14.95 -10.50 27.10
CA ARG A 491 -13.87 -10.69 28.08
C ARG A 491 -12.61 -11.22 27.41
N SER A 492 -12.73 -12.20 26.51
CA SER A 492 -11.60 -12.73 25.74
C SER A 492 -10.89 -11.64 24.94
N ASP A 493 -11.66 -10.80 24.24
CA ASP A 493 -11.13 -9.70 23.44
C ASP A 493 -10.48 -8.61 24.31
N LEU A 494 -11.07 -8.28 25.45
CA LEU A 494 -10.44 -7.42 26.47
C LEU A 494 -9.17 -8.04 27.04
N ALA A 495 -9.11 -9.36 27.21
CA ALA A 495 -7.90 -10.04 27.68
C ALA A 495 -6.76 -9.95 26.66
N ARG A 496 -7.07 -10.01 25.35
CA ARG A 496 -6.10 -9.82 24.27
C ARG A 496 -5.49 -8.42 24.27
N LEU A 497 -6.29 -7.40 24.56
CA LEU A 497 -5.89 -5.98 24.57
C LEU A 497 -5.37 -5.50 25.94
N ARG A 498 -4.94 -6.39 26.83
CA ARG A 498 -4.60 -6.01 28.20
C ARG A 498 -3.52 -4.94 28.29
N ASP A 499 -2.46 -5.11 27.51
CA ASP A 499 -1.37 -4.14 27.31
C ASP A 499 -1.83 -2.77 26.80
N VAL A 500 -2.96 -2.72 26.08
CA VAL A 500 -3.54 -1.48 25.58
C VAL A 500 -4.24 -0.69 26.69
N TRP A 501 -5.13 -1.31 27.46
CA TRP A 501 -5.99 -0.59 28.42
C TRP A 501 -5.46 -0.55 29.85
N ILE A 502 -4.48 -1.37 30.22
CA ILE A 502 -4.03 -1.45 31.63
C ILE A 502 -3.37 -0.17 32.13
N HIS A 503 -2.77 0.62 31.24
CA HIS A 503 -2.11 1.88 31.58
C HIS A 503 -3.05 3.08 31.53
N HIS A 504 -4.29 2.90 31.08
CA HIS A 504 -5.30 3.94 31.12
C HIS A 504 -5.67 4.25 32.60
N PRO A 505 -5.96 5.52 32.98
CA PRO A 505 -6.29 5.87 34.37
C PRO A 505 -7.44 5.07 35.00
N ASN A 506 -8.38 4.61 34.17
CA ASN A 506 -9.50 3.73 34.58
C ASN A 506 -9.27 2.24 34.26
N GLY A 507 -8.05 1.81 33.92
CA GLY A 507 -7.71 0.43 33.55
C GLY A 507 -8.01 -0.58 34.65
N ASP A 508 -7.83 -0.20 35.91
CA ASP A 508 -8.16 -1.06 37.06
C ASP A 508 -9.66 -1.42 37.11
N ALA A 509 -10.54 -0.56 36.57
CA ALA A 509 -11.99 -0.78 36.61
C ALA A 509 -12.39 -2.01 35.79
N ILE A 510 -11.73 -2.26 34.65
CA ILE A 510 -12.04 -3.39 33.76
C ILE A 510 -11.33 -4.68 34.18
N GLN A 511 -10.25 -4.57 34.96
CA GLN A 511 -9.42 -5.72 35.35
C GLN A 511 -10.22 -6.83 36.04
N SER A 512 -11.17 -6.47 36.91
CA SER A 512 -12.04 -7.44 37.59
C SER A 512 -12.87 -8.28 36.61
N LYS A 513 -13.41 -7.65 35.55
CA LYS A 513 -14.16 -8.37 34.49
C LYS A 513 -13.27 -9.38 33.77
N VAL A 514 -12.05 -8.98 33.45
CA VAL A 514 -11.06 -9.82 32.76
C VAL A 514 -10.58 -10.99 33.63
N GLN A 515 -10.47 -10.81 34.95
CA GLN A 515 -10.02 -11.86 35.87
C GLN A 515 -11.16 -12.80 36.30
N GLU A 516 -12.32 -12.28 36.69
CA GLU A 516 -13.34 -13.02 37.47
C GLU A 516 -14.56 -13.54 36.68
N GLY A 517 -14.81 -13.03 35.47
CA GLY A 517 -15.94 -13.44 34.61
C GLY A 517 -15.78 -14.73 33.77
N TYR A 518 -16.78 -14.98 32.93
CA TYR A 518 -16.75 -15.90 31.79
C TYR A 518 -17.27 -15.14 30.56
N ASP A 519 -16.88 -15.52 29.34
CA ASP A 519 -17.52 -14.96 28.15
C ASP A 519 -19.00 -15.36 28.19
N ASN A 520 -19.87 -14.37 28.34
CA ASN A 520 -21.29 -14.61 28.36
C ASN A 520 -21.73 -14.81 26.90
N GLU A 521 -22.14 -16.02 26.51
CA GLU A 521 -22.52 -16.38 25.13
C GLU A 521 -23.50 -15.36 24.51
N GLY A 522 -24.41 -14.78 25.31
CA GLY A 522 -25.33 -13.74 24.85
C GLY A 522 -24.70 -12.39 24.48
N THR A 523 -23.39 -12.20 24.67
CA THR A 523 -22.65 -10.99 24.27
C THR A 523 -22.08 -11.11 22.86
N ARG A 524 -21.90 -12.35 22.35
CA ARG A 524 -21.44 -12.58 20.98
C ARG A 524 -22.65 -12.79 20.08
N LYS A 525 -22.96 -11.78 19.27
CA LYS A 525 -24.08 -11.80 18.29
C LYS A 525 -23.62 -12.21 16.89
N TYR A 526 -22.61 -13.07 16.84
CA TYR A 526 -22.09 -13.65 15.61
C TYR A 526 -21.87 -15.15 15.80
N ARG A 527 -21.85 -15.89 14.69
CA ARG A 527 -21.45 -17.30 14.66
C ARG A 527 -20.05 -17.41 14.07
N GLU A 528 -19.25 -18.33 14.59
CA GLU A 528 -17.97 -18.67 13.99
C GLU A 528 -18.23 -19.50 12.73
N VAL A 529 -17.64 -19.09 11.60
CA VAL A 529 -17.68 -19.80 10.32
C VAL A 529 -16.39 -20.60 10.16
N SER A 530 -15.25 -19.93 10.36
CA SER A 530 -13.90 -20.50 10.39
C SER A 530 -13.06 -19.83 11.48
N ASP A 531 -11.76 -20.11 11.52
CA ASP A 531 -10.81 -19.38 12.38
C ASP A 531 -10.74 -17.89 12.01
N ASP A 532 -10.87 -17.57 10.71
CA ASP A 532 -10.74 -16.22 10.16
C ASP A 532 -12.08 -15.54 9.86
N LEU A 533 -13.19 -16.28 9.77
CA LEU A 533 -14.49 -15.73 9.35
C LEU A 533 -15.58 -15.90 10.43
N ILE A 534 -16.44 -14.90 10.50
CA ILE A 534 -17.64 -14.89 11.34
C ILE A 534 -18.87 -14.53 10.50
N ALA A 535 -20.03 -15.03 10.91
CA ALA A 535 -21.33 -14.66 10.36
C ALA A 535 -22.04 -13.71 11.33
N ILE A 536 -22.38 -12.51 10.87
CA ILE A 536 -22.96 -11.45 11.69
C ILE A 536 -24.38 -11.16 11.22
N GLU A 537 -25.33 -11.15 12.14
CA GLU A 537 -26.73 -10.83 11.85
C GLU A 537 -26.87 -9.42 11.27
N VAL A 538 -27.58 -9.28 10.15
CA VAL A 538 -27.98 -8.03 9.52
C VAL A 538 -29.06 -7.38 10.38
N ARG A 539 -28.80 -6.16 10.82
CA ARG A 539 -29.71 -5.36 11.63
C ARG A 539 -30.67 -4.54 10.76
N SER A 540 -30.17 -3.98 9.67
CA SER A 540 -30.93 -3.14 8.76
C SER A 540 -30.37 -3.21 7.34
N VAL A 541 -31.28 -3.08 6.38
CA VAL A 541 -30.97 -2.84 4.97
C VAL A 541 -31.76 -1.62 4.55
N SER A 542 -31.09 -0.59 4.03
CA SER A 542 -31.72 0.66 3.60
C SER A 542 -31.21 1.09 2.25
N GLU A 543 -32.12 1.58 1.40
CA GLU A 543 -31.75 2.28 0.17
C GLU A 543 -31.06 3.61 0.52
N VAL A 544 -29.93 3.88 -0.11
CA VAL A 544 -29.09 5.06 0.13
C VAL A 544 -28.74 5.73 -1.18
N GLU A 545 -28.46 7.03 -1.12
CA GLU A 545 -27.93 7.76 -2.28
C GLU A 545 -26.44 7.40 -2.47
N PRO A 546 -25.99 7.24 -3.71
CA PRO A 546 -24.58 6.98 -3.99
C PRO A 546 -23.72 8.20 -3.62
N SER A 547 -22.50 7.95 -3.15
CA SER A 547 -21.54 9.03 -2.83
C SER A 547 -21.05 9.76 -4.08
N SER A 548 -21.03 9.07 -5.22
CA SER A 548 -20.55 9.60 -6.49
C SER A 548 -21.42 9.14 -7.66
N LYS A 549 -21.06 9.56 -8.87
CA LYS A 549 -21.69 9.08 -10.12
C LYS A 549 -21.32 7.61 -10.43
N TYR A 550 -20.20 7.15 -9.88
CA TYR A 550 -19.61 5.86 -10.18
C TYR A 550 -19.70 4.89 -9.01
N VAL A 551 -19.70 3.61 -9.34
CA VAL A 551 -19.57 2.48 -8.45
C VAL A 551 -18.44 1.59 -8.95
N TYR A 552 -17.85 0.83 -8.02
CA TYR A 552 -16.53 0.24 -8.22
C TYR A 552 -16.51 -1.25 -7.88
N ASP A 553 -15.58 -2.00 -8.47
CA ASP A 553 -15.39 -3.43 -8.21
C ASP A 553 -13.95 -3.87 -8.53
N PHE A 554 -13.55 -5.02 -7.99
CA PHE A 554 -12.25 -5.65 -8.28
C PHE A 554 -12.45 -7.02 -8.90
N SER A 555 -11.86 -7.32 -10.06
CA SER A 555 -11.63 -8.72 -10.44
C SER A 555 -10.43 -9.25 -9.66
N VAL A 556 -10.58 -10.42 -9.04
CA VAL A 556 -9.63 -10.98 -8.08
C VAL A 556 -9.31 -12.41 -8.50
N GLU A 557 -8.02 -12.70 -8.63
CA GLU A 557 -7.56 -13.98 -9.16
C GLU A 557 -8.01 -15.14 -8.25
N HIS A 558 -8.61 -16.16 -8.86
CA HIS A 558 -9.07 -17.42 -8.26
C HIS A 558 -10.23 -17.36 -7.26
N ASP A 559 -10.16 -16.48 -6.26
CA ASP A 559 -11.06 -16.50 -5.12
C ASP A 559 -12.36 -15.70 -5.36
N GLU A 560 -12.40 -14.84 -6.40
CA GLU A 560 -13.61 -14.16 -6.88
C GLU A 560 -14.35 -13.32 -5.81
N ASN A 561 -13.62 -12.78 -4.84
CA ASN A 561 -14.17 -11.95 -3.78
C ASN A 561 -13.15 -10.97 -3.23
N PHE A 562 -13.64 -9.99 -2.49
CA PHE A 562 -12.84 -9.06 -1.73
C PHE A 562 -13.57 -8.66 -0.45
N ILE A 563 -12.85 -8.07 0.49
CA ILE A 563 -13.40 -7.57 1.75
C ILE A 563 -13.50 -6.06 1.66
N ALA A 564 -14.71 -5.54 1.86
CA ALA A 564 -14.98 -4.11 1.74
C ALA A 564 -15.91 -3.59 2.84
N GLY A 565 -15.96 -2.27 2.94
CA GLY A 565 -16.87 -1.53 3.80
C GLY A 565 -16.34 -1.31 5.22
N MET A 566 -17.16 -0.69 6.06
CA MET A 566 -16.78 -0.33 7.42
C MET A 566 -16.57 -1.58 8.29
N GLY A 567 -15.32 -1.86 8.64
CA GLY A 567 -14.91 -3.04 9.40
C GLY A 567 -15.00 -4.36 8.63
N GLY A 568 -15.24 -4.32 7.31
CA GLY A 568 -15.18 -5.46 6.40
C GLY A 568 -16.43 -6.35 6.40
N ILE A 569 -17.02 -6.53 5.22
CA ILE A 569 -17.98 -7.55 4.83
C ILE A 569 -17.46 -8.21 3.55
N CYS A 570 -17.60 -9.53 3.44
CA CYS A 570 -17.15 -10.27 2.28
C CYS A 570 -18.11 -10.04 1.10
N ALA A 571 -17.59 -9.52 -0.01
CA ALA A 571 -18.30 -9.17 -1.22
C ALA A 571 -17.78 -10.01 -2.39
N HIS A 572 -18.68 -10.52 -3.23
CA HIS A 572 -18.30 -11.27 -4.43
C HIS A 572 -17.96 -10.28 -5.54
N ASN A 573 -16.90 -10.53 -6.29
CA ASN A 573 -16.56 -9.65 -7.40
C ASN A 573 -17.47 -9.84 -8.62
N THR A 574 -17.43 -8.91 -9.56
CA THR A 574 -18.06 -9.11 -10.85
C THR A 574 -17.25 -10.10 -11.69
N ASP A 575 -17.83 -11.27 -11.94
CA ASP A 575 -17.38 -12.16 -13.03
C ASP A 575 -17.52 -11.38 -14.34
N ALA A 576 -16.39 -10.92 -14.87
CA ALA A 576 -16.34 -10.41 -16.23
C ALA A 576 -16.59 -11.62 -17.14
N ASP A 577 -17.86 -11.85 -17.50
CA ASP A 577 -18.36 -13.00 -18.27
C ASP A 577 -17.91 -12.95 -19.77
N VAL A 578 -16.62 -12.73 -19.97
CA VAL A 578 -15.89 -12.77 -21.24
C VAL A 578 -15.47 -14.22 -21.54
N ASP A 579 -15.27 -15.03 -20.51
CA ASP A 579 -14.78 -16.40 -20.62
C ASP A 579 -15.77 -17.36 -21.30
N GLY A 580 -17.07 -17.26 -21.03
CA GLY A 580 -18.08 -18.06 -21.71
C GLY A 580 -18.09 -17.84 -23.23
N ALA A 581 -17.87 -16.61 -23.67
CA ALA A 581 -17.76 -16.25 -25.08
C ALA A 581 -16.40 -16.67 -25.68
N HIS A 582 -15.31 -16.54 -24.93
CA HIS A 582 -13.97 -17.00 -25.33
C HIS A 582 -13.93 -18.52 -25.49
N ILE A 583 -14.40 -19.29 -24.50
CA ILE A 583 -14.47 -20.76 -24.55
C ILE A 583 -15.33 -21.22 -25.72
N ARG A 584 -16.49 -20.58 -25.94
CA ARG A 584 -17.34 -20.87 -27.10
C ARG A 584 -16.56 -20.66 -28.40
N THR A 585 -15.86 -19.55 -28.54
CA THR A 585 -15.06 -19.24 -29.74
C THR A 585 -13.95 -20.27 -29.95
N LEU A 586 -13.20 -20.64 -28.89
CA LEU A 586 -12.18 -21.68 -28.94
C LEU A 586 -12.73 -23.05 -29.36
N LEU A 587 -13.85 -23.48 -28.77
CA LEU A 587 -14.49 -24.75 -29.14
C LEU A 587 -15.00 -24.74 -30.58
N LEU A 588 -15.56 -23.62 -31.04
CA LEU A 588 -16.02 -23.49 -32.43
C LEU A 588 -14.87 -23.56 -33.43
N THR A 589 -13.75 -22.91 -33.14
CA THR A 589 -12.55 -23.03 -33.99
C THR A 589 -11.98 -24.45 -33.99
N PHE A 590 -11.92 -25.10 -32.83
CA PHE A 590 -11.53 -26.50 -32.71
C PHE A 590 -12.42 -27.43 -33.55
N PHE A 591 -13.74 -27.33 -33.41
CA PHE A 591 -14.68 -28.13 -34.20
C PHE A 591 -14.54 -27.84 -35.69
N TYR A 592 -14.35 -26.59 -36.09
CA TYR A 592 -14.18 -26.22 -37.50
C TYR A 592 -12.90 -26.77 -38.13
N ARG A 593 -11.79 -26.81 -37.38
CA ARG A 593 -10.48 -27.27 -37.85
C ARG A 593 -10.31 -28.79 -37.79
N HIS A 594 -10.82 -29.43 -36.75
CA HIS A 594 -10.52 -30.84 -36.46
C HIS A 594 -11.73 -31.77 -36.54
N MET A 595 -12.95 -31.26 -36.42
CA MET A 595 -14.18 -32.06 -36.39
C MET A 595 -15.27 -31.48 -37.28
N ARG A 596 -14.88 -30.92 -38.43
CA ARG A 596 -15.80 -30.23 -39.35
C ARG A 596 -17.06 -31.03 -39.70
N PRO A 597 -17.03 -32.38 -39.85
CA PRO A 597 -18.24 -33.15 -40.07
C PRO A 597 -19.32 -32.95 -39.00
N LEU A 598 -18.98 -32.63 -37.75
CA LEU A 598 -19.99 -32.33 -36.71
C LEU A 598 -20.77 -31.06 -37.01
N LEU A 599 -20.12 -30.05 -37.56
CA LEU A 599 -20.75 -28.79 -37.98
C LEU A 599 -21.55 -28.99 -39.27
N GLU A 600 -20.99 -29.70 -40.26
CA GLU A 600 -21.64 -29.97 -41.55
C GLU A 600 -22.93 -30.78 -41.41
N HIS A 601 -22.95 -31.74 -40.48
CA HIS A 601 -24.15 -32.53 -40.18
C HIS A 601 -25.05 -31.88 -39.12
N GLY A 602 -24.69 -30.68 -38.63
CA GLY A 602 -25.52 -29.88 -37.73
C GLY A 602 -25.64 -30.44 -36.31
N HIS A 603 -24.61 -31.11 -35.78
CA HIS A 603 -24.61 -31.73 -34.46
C HIS A 603 -24.12 -30.83 -33.32
N VAL A 604 -23.65 -29.62 -33.63
CA VAL A 604 -23.13 -28.66 -32.64
C VAL A 604 -24.20 -27.63 -32.31
N TYR A 605 -24.45 -27.46 -31.01
CA TYR A 605 -25.46 -26.53 -30.49
C TYR A 605 -24.87 -25.74 -29.32
N ALA A 606 -25.23 -24.46 -29.23
CA ALA A 606 -24.96 -23.62 -28.07
C ALA A 606 -26.28 -23.35 -27.34
N THR A 607 -26.28 -23.43 -26.01
CA THR A 607 -27.41 -23.00 -25.21
C THR A 607 -27.60 -21.48 -25.34
N ARG A 608 -28.85 -21.04 -25.32
CA ARG A 608 -29.21 -19.62 -25.26
C ARG A 608 -30.05 -19.40 -24.00
N PRO A 609 -29.44 -18.92 -22.90
CA PRO A 609 -30.21 -18.47 -21.76
C PRO A 609 -31.10 -17.26 -22.14
N PRO A 610 -32.20 -17.03 -21.41
CA PRO A 610 -32.97 -15.80 -21.54
C PRO A 610 -32.14 -14.59 -21.11
N LEU A 611 -32.42 -13.43 -21.72
CA LEU A 611 -31.78 -12.16 -21.35
C LEU A 611 -32.49 -11.49 -20.18
N TYR A 612 -33.78 -11.75 -19.99
CA TYR A 612 -34.56 -11.19 -18.89
C TYR A 612 -35.46 -12.24 -18.24
N ARG A 613 -35.69 -12.05 -16.94
CA ARG A 613 -36.73 -12.71 -16.17
C ARG A 613 -37.64 -11.68 -15.54
N ILE A 614 -38.95 -11.84 -15.74
CA ILE A 614 -39.99 -10.91 -15.33
C ILE A 614 -40.93 -11.64 -14.39
N ARG A 615 -41.20 -11.06 -13.22
CA ARG A 615 -42.20 -11.58 -12.27
C ARG A 615 -43.38 -10.65 -12.16
N TYR A 616 -44.57 -11.24 -12.14
CA TYR A 616 -45.81 -10.51 -11.93
C TYR A 616 -46.87 -11.39 -11.27
N ARG A 617 -47.37 -10.96 -10.10
CA ARG A 617 -48.42 -11.64 -9.31
C ARG A 617 -48.16 -13.13 -9.06
N GLY A 618 -46.90 -13.49 -8.83
CA GLY A 618 -46.46 -14.86 -8.55
C GLY A 618 -46.17 -15.70 -9.81
N GLU A 619 -46.44 -15.19 -11.01
CA GLU A 619 -46.05 -15.82 -12.27
C GLU A 619 -44.68 -15.34 -12.73
N THR A 620 -43.92 -16.20 -13.41
CA THR A 620 -42.59 -15.90 -13.95
C THR A 620 -42.57 -16.04 -15.46
N TYR A 621 -42.00 -15.06 -16.15
CA TYR A 621 -41.85 -15.01 -17.59
C TYR A 621 -40.39 -14.78 -17.95
N ASP A 622 -39.89 -15.49 -18.96
CA ASP A 622 -38.53 -15.32 -19.47
C ASP A 622 -38.58 -14.69 -20.86
N ALA A 623 -37.70 -13.73 -21.12
CA ALA A 623 -37.60 -13.03 -22.40
C ALA A 623 -36.21 -13.20 -23.01
N MET A 624 -36.18 -13.50 -24.32
CA MET A 624 -34.93 -13.70 -25.07
C MET A 624 -34.39 -12.40 -25.67
N THR A 625 -35.21 -11.35 -25.74
CA THR A 625 -34.84 -10.01 -26.23
C THR A 625 -35.52 -8.90 -25.43
N GLU A 626 -35.02 -7.67 -25.57
CA GLU A 626 -35.63 -6.48 -24.97
C GLU A 626 -37.04 -6.22 -25.50
N GLU A 627 -37.29 -6.41 -26.80
CA GLU A 627 -38.61 -6.22 -27.37
C GLU A 627 -39.61 -7.27 -26.89
N GLU A 628 -39.13 -8.47 -26.57
CA GLU A 628 -39.95 -9.52 -25.95
C GLU A 628 -40.26 -9.19 -24.49
N ARG A 629 -39.27 -8.68 -23.73
CA ARG A 629 -39.48 -8.17 -22.37
C ARG A 629 -40.55 -7.10 -22.35
N ASP A 630 -40.42 -6.07 -23.19
CA ASP A 630 -41.35 -4.95 -23.23
C ASP A 630 -42.77 -5.39 -23.61
N ARG A 631 -42.87 -6.36 -24.52
CA ARG A 631 -44.16 -6.98 -24.88
C ARG A 631 -44.76 -7.76 -23.72
N ILE A 632 -43.97 -8.55 -23.00
CA ILE A 632 -44.43 -9.30 -21.82
C ILE A 632 -44.92 -8.34 -20.73
N ILE A 633 -44.20 -7.25 -20.50
CA ILE A 633 -44.62 -6.24 -19.51
C ILE A 633 -45.94 -5.58 -19.93
N ALA A 634 -46.07 -5.21 -21.21
CA ALA A 634 -47.27 -4.57 -21.74
C ALA A 634 -48.49 -5.50 -21.77
N GLU A 635 -48.31 -6.79 -22.13
CA GLU A 635 -49.42 -7.72 -22.37
C GLU A 635 -49.76 -8.59 -21.16
N GLN A 636 -48.76 -9.00 -20.36
CA GLN A 636 -48.92 -9.97 -19.27
C GLN A 636 -48.81 -9.33 -17.88
N CYS A 637 -48.25 -8.11 -17.77
CA CYS A 637 -48.02 -7.43 -16.50
C CYS A 637 -48.83 -6.14 -16.33
N ASP A 638 -49.92 -5.95 -17.08
CA ASP A 638 -50.76 -4.73 -17.06
C ASP A 638 -49.94 -3.42 -17.25
N GLY A 639 -48.80 -3.49 -17.94
CA GLY A 639 -47.87 -2.37 -18.15
C GLY A 639 -46.88 -2.10 -17.00
N SER A 640 -46.87 -2.92 -15.94
CA SER A 640 -45.95 -2.79 -14.80
C SER A 640 -45.66 -4.14 -14.15
N ALA A 641 -44.43 -4.64 -14.30
CA ALA A 641 -43.99 -5.86 -13.61
C ALA A 641 -43.62 -5.61 -12.14
N ASP A 642 -43.65 -6.66 -11.31
CA ASP A 642 -43.21 -6.59 -9.91
C ASP A 642 -41.68 -6.62 -9.81
N GLN A 643 -41.03 -7.38 -10.68
CA GLN A 643 -39.58 -7.51 -10.76
C GLN A 643 -39.15 -7.79 -12.20
N VAL A 644 -38.09 -7.14 -12.67
CA VAL A 644 -37.45 -7.43 -13.96
C VAL A 644 -35.95 -7.59 -13.71
N GLN A 645 -35.44 -8.80 -13.93
CA GLN A 645 -34.05 -9.17 -13.78
C GLN A 645 -33.43 -9.32 -15.18
N ARG A 646 -32.30 -8.68 -15.44
CA ARG A 646 -31.48 -8.93 -16.63
C ARG A 646 -30.39 -9.94 -16.26
N PHE A 647 -30.15 -10.93 -17.12
CA PHE A 647 -29.03 -11.84 -17.00
C PHE A 647 -27.91 -11.37 -17.92
N LYS A 648 -26.73 -11.08 -17.36
CA LYS A 648 -25.52 -10.85 -18.15
C LYS A 648 -24.79 -12.16 -18.46
N GLY A 649 -25.07 -13.18 -17.66
CA GLY A 649 -24.27 -14.38 -17.59
C GLY A 649 -24.97 -15.64 -17.10
N LEU A 650 -24.31 -16.79 -17.26
CA LEU A 650 -24.82 -18.05 -16.68
C LEU A 650 -24.55 -18.13 -15.17
N GLY A 651 -23.46 -17.51 -14.69
CA GLY A 651 -23.11 -17.47 -13.25
C GLY A 651 -24.11 -16.69 -12.39
N GLU A 652 -24.87 -15.77 -13.00
CA GLU A 652 -25.89 -14.96 -12.31
C GLU A 652 -27.19 -15.72 -12.01
N MET A 653 -27.32 -16.97 -12.49
CA MET A 653 -28.50 -17.81 -12.30
C MET A 653 -28.29 -18.80 -11.15
N ASN A 654 -29.22 -18.86 -10.21
CA ASN A 654 -29.17 -19.91 -9.19
C ASN A 654 -29.42 -21.31 -9.82
N PRO A 655 -29.06 -22.42 -9.14
CA PRO A 655 -29.12 -23.76 -9.73
C PRO A 655 -30.49 -24.16 -10.30
N THR A 656 -31.57 -23.78 -9.62
CA THR A 656 -32.95 -24.05 -10.08
C THR A 656 -33.29 -23.26 -11.33
N GLN A 657 -32.93 -21.98 -11.36
CA GLN A 657 -33.17 -21.10 -12.52
C GLN A 657 -32.36 -21.55 -13.74
N LEU A 658 -31.09 -21.90 -13.54
CA LEU A 658 -30.23 -22.43 -14.60
C LEU A 658 -30.80 -23.74 -15.18
N TRP A 659 -31.33 -24.61 -14.30
CA TRP A 659 -31.98 -25.84 -14.74
C TRP A 659 -33.22 -25.57 -15.59
N GLU A 660 -34.15 -24.76 -15.10
CA GLU A 660 -35.43 -24.50 -15.75
C GLU A 660 -35.29 -23.80 -17.10
N THR A 661 -34.33 -22.88 -17.22
CA THR A 661 -34.14 -22.05 -18.41
C THR A 661 -33.23 -22.71 -19.45
N THR A 662 -32.09 -23.24 -19.01
CA THR A 662 -30.94 -23.45 -19.89
C THR A 662 -30.56 -24.93 -20.00
N MET A 663 -30.69 -25.71 -18.92
CA MET A 663 -30.25 -27.11 -18.89
C MET A 663 -31.36 -28.12 -19.19
N ASN A 664 -32.63 -27.81 -18.87
CA ASN A 664 -33.75 -28.72 -19.06
C ASN A 664 -33.98 -29.04 -20.55
N PRO A 665 -33.82 -30.31 -20.98
CA PRO A 665 -33.98 -30.70 -22.39
C PRO A 665 -35.36 -30.42 -23.00
N GLU A 666 -36.40 -30.31 -22.17
CA GLU A 666 -37.77 -30.08 -22.62
C GLU A 666 -38.07 -28.61 -22.92
N THR A 667 -37.38 -27.68 -22.24
CA THR A 667 -37.67 -26.22 -22.29
C THR A 667 -36.51 -25.38 -22.83
N ARG A 668 -35.28 -25.92 -22.87
CA ARG A 668 -34.10 -25.15 -23.27
C ARG A 668 -34.15 -24.66 -24.71
N TYR A 669 -33.62 -23.46 -24.92
CA TYR A 669 -33.38 -22.89 -26.24
C TYR A 669 -31.94 -23.16 -26.69
N LEU A 670 -31.78 -23.74 -27.87
CA LEU A 670 -30.48 -24.05 -28.47
C LEU A 670 -30.30 -23.30 -29.80
N LYS A 671 -29.17 -22.62 -29.98
CA LYS A 671 -28.71 -22.19 -31.30
C LYS A 671 -27.93 -23.33 -31.93
N GLN A 672 -28.43 -23.86 -33.05
CA GLN A 672 -27.62 -24.73 -33.89
C GLN A 672 -26.51 -23.91 -34.54
N ILE A 673 -25.28 -24.36 -34.40
CA ILE A 673 -24.12 -23.67 -34.95
C ILE A 673 -23.89 -24.14 -36.39
N THR A 674 -23.79 -23.19 -37.32
CA THR A 674 -23.52 -23.51 -38.73
C THR A 674 -22.02 -23.49 -39.04
N VAL A 675 -21.67 -24.00 -40.23
CA VAL A 675 -20.29 -23.94 -40.72
C VAL A 675 -19.85 -22.48 -40.92
N GLU A 676 -20.76 -21.60 -41.31
CA GLU A 676 -20.51 -20.17 -41.46
C GLU A 676 -20.24 -19.49 -40.12
N ASP A 677 -21.02 -19.79 -39.07
CA ASP A 677 -20.76 -19.29 -37.71
C ASP A 677 -19.35 -19.69 -37.25
N ALA A 678 -18.98 -20.95 -37.43
CA ALA A 678 -17.68 -21.48 -37.00
C ALA A 678 -16.51 -20.96 -37.88
N ALA A 679 -16.74 -20.73 -39.17
CA ALA A 679 -15.76 -20.11 -40.07
C ALA A 679 -15.53 -18.64 -39.73
N ALA A 680 -16.58 -17.91 -39.35
CA ALA A 680 -16.45 -16.53 -38.86
C ALA A 680 -15.64 -16.47 -37.56
N ALA A 681 -15.92 -17.38 -36.62
CA ALA A 681 -15.13 -17.52 -35.39
C ALA A 681 -13.65 -17.83 -35.67
N ASP A 682 -13.36 -18.76 -36.59
CA ASP A 682 -11.99 -19.13 -36.98
C ASP A 682 -11.23 -17.98 -37.66
N LYS A 683 -11.91 -17.21 -38.51
CA LYS A 683 -11.35 -16.00 -39.12
C LYS A 683 -11.00 -14.98 -38.05
N MET A 684 -11.91 -14.70 -37.13
CA MET A 684 -11.69 -13.74 -36.05
C MET A 684 -10.54 -14.18 -35.14
N PHE A 685 -10.54 -15.46 -34.75
CA PHE A 685 -9.46 -16.05 -33.96
C PHE A 685 -8.11 -15.96 -34.66
N SER A 686 -8.04 -16.20 -35.97
CA SER A 686 -6.79 -16.09 -36.73
C SER A 686 -6.31 -14.64 -36.88
N VAL A 687 -7.22 -13.66 -36.94
CA VAL A 687 -6.90 -12.23 -36.97
C VAL A 687 -6.40 -11.76 -35.61
N LEU A 688 -7.07 -12.14 -34.53
CA LEU A 688 -6.76 -11.66 -33.18
C LEU A 688 -5.61 -12.43 -32.51
N MET A 689 -5.54 -13.75 -32.72
CA MET A 689 -4.60 -14.65 -32.03
C MET A 689 -3.58 -15.33 -32.97
N GLY A 690 -3.57 -14.97 -34.26
CA GLY A 690 -2.57 -15.48 -35.21
C GLY A 690 -1.21 -14.76 -35.12
N ASP A 691 -0.17 -15.37 -35.68
CA ASP A 691 1.21 -14.86 -35.67
C ASP A 691 1.40 -13.57 -36.51
N ALA A 692 0.42 -13.22 -37.34
CA ALA A 692 0.49 -12.06 -38.22
C ALA A 692 0.02 -10.79 -37.48
N VAL A 693 0.95 -9.86 -37.25
CA VAL A 693 0.71 -8.62 -36.51
C VAL A 693 -0.17 -7.62 -37.29
N GLU A 694 0.02 -7.51 -38.61
CA GLU A 694 -0.63 -6.45 -39.41
C GLU A 694 -2.17 -6.57 -39.47
N PRO A 695 -2.77 -7.75 -39.72
CA PRO A 695 -4.22 -7.91 -39.74
C PRO A 695 -4.88 -7.59 -38.39
N ARG A 696 -4.21 -7.91 -37.29
CA ARG A 696 -4.66 -7.57 -35.94
C ARG A 696 -4.71 -6.06 -35.75
N LYS A 697 -3.65 -5.37 -36.18
CA LYS A 697 -3.53 -3.91 -36.08
C LYS A 697 -4.54 -3.17 -36.94
N GLU A 698 -4.83 -3.66 -38.14
CA GLU A 698 -5.89 -3.13 -39.01
C GLU A 698 -7.27 -3.31 -38.37
N PHE A 699 -7.56 -4.52 -37.86
CA PHE A 699 -8.83 -4.81 -37.20
C PHE A 699 -9.10 -3.87 -36.01
N ILE A 700 -8.11 -3.68 -35.14
CA ILE A 700 -8.21 -2.76 -33.99
C ILE A 700 -8.47 -1.32 -34.47
N LYS A 701 -7.72 -0.83 -35.47
CA LYS A 701 -7.91 0.53 -35.98
C LYS A 701 -9.27 0.78 -36.61
N ASP A 702 -9.79 -0.19 -37.36
CA ASP A 702 -11.05 -0.05 -38.08
C ASP A 702 -12.26 -0.08 -37.14
N HIS A 703 -12.18 -0.83 -36.04
CA HIS A 703 -13.28 -0.99 -35.07
C HIS A 703 -13.10 -0.15 -33.79
N ALA A 704 -11.95 0.50 -33.60
CA ALA A 704 -11.71 1.44 -32.49
C ALA A 704 -12.80 2.52 -32.31
N PRO A 705 -13.41 3.09 -33.37
CA PRO A 705 -14.48 4.08 -33.21
C PRO A 705 -15.83 3.48 -32.74
N GLU A 706 -16.01 2.16 -32.87
CA GLU A 706 -17.23 1.44 -32.48
C GLU A 706 -17.13 0.88 -31.05
N ALA A 707 -15.94 0.94 -30.46
CA ALA A 707 -15.72 0.52 -29.09
C ALA A 707 -16.24 1.59 -28.12
N GLU A 708 -17.33 1.26 -27.42
CA GLU A 708 -17.88 2.08 -26.34
C GLU A 708 -17.09 1.89 -25.02
N TRP A 709 -16.39 0.76 -24.90
CA TRP A 709 -15.46 0.42 -23.82
C TRP A 709 -14.12 0.09 -24.47
N VAL A 710 -13.20 1.04 -24.44
CA VAL A 710 -11.79 0.78 -24.72
C VAL A 710 -11.14 0.87 -23.35
N ASP A 711 -10.72 -0.27 -22.79
CA ASP A 711 -9.64 -0.26 -21.80
C ASP A 711 -8.46 0.40 -22.51
N ILE A 712 -8.19 1.65 -22.12
CA ILE A 712 -6.91 2.29 -22.39
C ILE A 712 -6.14 2.18 -21.11
#